data_AF-A0A0S8J5M1-F1
#
_entry.id   AF-A0A0S8J5M1-F1
#
_cell.length_a   1.000
_cell.length_b   1.000
_cell.length_c   1.000
_cell.angle_alpha   90.00
_cell.angle_beta   90.00
_cell.angle_gamma   90.00
#
_symmetry.space_group_name_H-M   'P 1'
#
loop_
_entity.id
_entity.type
_entity.pdbx_description
1 polymer ?
#
loop_
_entity_poly.entity_id
_entity_poly.type
_entity_poly.pdbx_seq_one_letter_code
_entity_poly.pdbx_strand_id
1 'polypeptide(L)'
;MKGKKMKKVKVLFGLFFFLFFSLAGAQSSYLVKIEQIDQLTIDKIKDTGIEIYAKLADFWVGGAQQKDLDFLKSNGVSFHILDKEAGSGEYYLIQLKPSEEIESQLSRIGEISLVLNVDKRVTLVKGDPGKIEKLVQSGYSVRRIQQKPLPLESKTNLFSYLESLSLGYNPVIASIVEKVEQEQLLCWINDLSGEDTTTIYGEVDSIKTRYTFSQGVYKAADYLKERFENMGLEVVFDTFNTPGEGTYLNDVVCSFDGQKAWAVNYWGGIIMTTDGGEEWTQVEGTGNLYLWDIFKVDDDVLWSVGDLGAIVRSTDGGESWENRSKPEFLDFLFRGCYFEDESTGWVVGQEGMILFTTDGGTGWIQQEKVVDQYLYGVDFTDSNHGWAVGGAGTIIHTTDRGSNWIEQSSGTSYMSFWCVDFVDSLNGWAVGIEGWAVYTTDGGENWIKRDFPASPSFRSVNFVDNLHGWIGGFDGSVFFTSDLGENWVEQTSNTNRICGIYFTDTLTGWAVGYYRIVKTTDGGENWFRQWENVIHHLNVVAEIQGWDYPDREFLITGHYDAITYEDPVNYAPGADDNGSGAVSLLASASILKDYYLSNTVKFVAFTGEEQGLWGSADYAEKAYHRGDNILGVLNFDMIAYDGNGDGKLGVHCGSPSGNQALANVFISTISDYGLELVPQKIVSGASSASDHASFWDWGFPAIMGIEDFGDFNPYYHSSGDRVFAFNVPYYVDFTKAAVASISILGDPFRIGDPNGDGYVDLSDVIFLANYFLKGGPAPQPFITGDVDCDEDVDLGDVIYLANFYLKGGPPPCSP
;
A
#
# COMPACT_ATOMS: atom_id res chain seq x y z
N MET A 1 -35.63 25.51 -63.41
CA MET A 1 -34.28 25.40 -63.99
C MET A 1 -33.32 24.90 -62.91
N LYS A 2 -32.73 23.71 -63.12
CA LYS A 2 -31.54 23.09 -62.47
C LYS A 2 -31.60 22.96 -60.92
N GLY A 3 -31.62 21.79 -60.27
CA GLY A 3 -31.29 20.42 -60.67
C GLY A 3 -29.78 20.16 -60.65
N LYS A 4 -29.22 19.67 -59.51
CA LYS A 4 -27.98 18.84 -59.40
C LYS A 4 -27.77 18.44 -57.93
N LYS A 5 -28.11 17.20 -57.56
CA LYS A 5 -27.21 16.04 -57.37
C LYS A 5 -26.11 16.24 -56.30
N MET A 6 -26.40 15.76 -55.08
CA MET A 6 -25.38 15.35 -54.12
C MET A 6 -24.50 14.25 -54.73
N LYS A 7 -23.19 14.49 -54.79
CA LYS A 7 -22.18 13.45 -54.99
C LYS A 7 -21.60 13.11 -53.62
N LYS A 8 -21.70 11.84 -53.24
CA LYS A 8 -20.90 11.22 -52.19
C LYS A 8 -19.42 11.45 -52.49
N VAL A 9 -18.70 12.11 -51.58
CA VAL A 9 -17.24 12.10 -51.56
C VAL A 9 -16.84 10.95 -50.63
N LYS A 10 -16.18 9.95 -51.20
CA LYS A 10 -15.40 8.96 -50.46
C LYS A 10 -14.24 9.70 -49.81
N VAL A 11 -14.20 9.78 -48.49
CA VAL A 11 -12.97 10.12 -47.77
C VAL A 11 -12.19 8.83 -47.63
N LEU A 12 -11.07 8.77 -48.36
CA LEU A 12 -10.00 7.79 -48.17
C LEU A 12 -9.38 8.10 -46.80
N PHE A 13 -9.64 7.28 -45.78
CA PHE A 13 -8.78 7.25 -44.60
C PHE A 13 -7.56 6.41 -44.96
N GLY A 14 -6.45 7.10 -45.23
CA GLY A 14 -5.15 6.46 -45.29
C GLY A 14 -4.80 5.92 -43.91
N LEU A 15 -4.49 4.62 -43.85
CA LEU A 15 -3.79 4.01 -42.72
C LEU A 15 -2.52 4.81 -42.46
N PHE A 16 -2.50 5.60 -41.39
CA PHE A 16 -1.27 5.95 -40.72
C PHE A 16 -0.92 4.74 -39.84
N PHE A 17 0.04 3.94 -40.32
CA PHE A 17 0.81 3.03 -39.48
C PHE A 17 1.52 3.88 -38.43
N PHE A 18 0.95 4.01 -37.24
CA PHE A 18 1.74 4.25 -36.05
C PHE A 18 2.39 2.91 -35.72
N LEU A 19 3.67 2.76 -36.08
CA LEU A 19 4.55 1.84 -35.36
C LEU A 19 4.58 2.33 -33.91
N PHE A 20 3.70 1.77 -33.07
CA PHE A 20 4.00 1.65 -31.66
C PHE A 20 5.15 0.64 -31.60
N PHE A 21 6.38 1.13 -31.45
CA PHE A 21 7.33 0.37 -30.67
C PHE A 21 6.71 0.31 -29.28
N SER A 22 6.17 -0.85 -28.90
CA SER A 22 6.08 -1.18 -27.50
C SER A 22 7.53 -1.14 -27.01
N LEU A 23 7.86 -0.11 -26.24
CA LEU A 23 8.94 -0.21 -25.29
C LEU A 23 8.47 -1.28 -24.31
N ALA A 24 8.84 -2.53 -24.60
CA ALA A 24 8.95 -3.55 -23.57
C ALA A 24 9.74 -2.90 -22.44
N GLY A 25 9.08 -2.69 -21.30
CA GLY A 25 9.72 -2.17 -20.10
C GLY A 25 10.91 -3.06 -19.82
N ALA A 26 12.10 -2.50 -19.97
CA ALA A 26 13.31 -3.25 -19.72
C ALA A 26 13.41 -3.47 -18.22
N GLN A 27 13.14 -4.69 -17.75
CA GLN A 27 13.35 -5.04 -16.35
C GLN A 27 14.78 -4.64 -15.95
N SER A 28 14.91 -3.79 -14.93
CA SER A 28 16.21 -3.28 -14.47
C SER A 28 17.10 -4.44 -14.06
N SER A 29 18.30 -4.55 -14.66
CA SER A 29 19.22 -5.65 -14.35
C SER A 29 19.95 -5.44 -13.01
N TYR A 30 20.15 -4.19 -12.60
CA TYR A 30 20.81 -3.80 -11.37
C TYR A 30 19.88 -3.00 -10.47
N LEU A 31 19.96 -3.21 -9.16
CA LEU A 31 19.50 -2.26 -8.16
C LEU A 31 20.69 -1.41 -7.74
N VAL A 32 20.54 -0.10 -7.77
CA VAL A 32 21.60 0.85 -7.44
C VAL A 32 21.19 1.84 -6.36
N LYS A 33 22.17 2.21 -5.52
CA LYS A 33 22.14 3.37 -4.65
C LYS A 33 22.82 4.53 -5.36
N ILE A 34 22.12 5.66 -5.53
CA ILE A 34 22.65 6.90 -6.11
C ILE A 34 22.83 7.92 -4.98
N GLU A 35 24.07 8.33 -4.70
CA GLU A 35 24.39 9.10 -3.48
C GLU A 35 24.11 10.60 -3.56
N GLN A 36 23.88 11.14 -4.76
CA GLN A 36 23.67 12.58 -4.96
C GLN A 36 22.22 12.84 -5.33
N ILE A 37 21.53 13.65 -4.53
CA ILE A 37 20.12 14.01 -4.72
C ILE A 37 19.94 15.50 -5.03
N ASP A 38 20.86 16.07 -5.81
CA ASP A 38 20.84 17.48 -6.23
C ASP A 38 20.23 17.68 -7.62
N GLN A 39 19.83 18.92 -7.92
CA GLN A 39 19.23 19.27 -9.22
C GLN A 39 20.16 18.94 -10.39
N LEU A 40 21.48 19.06 -10.20
CA LEU A 40 22.45 18.71 -11.25
C LEU A 40 22.41 17.22 -11.59
N THR A 41 22.24 16.36 -10.58
CA THR A 41 22.11 14.91 -10.76
C THR A 41 20.76 14.56 -11.37
N ILE A 42 19.68 15.21 -10.93
CA ILE A 42 18.36 15.09 -11.57
C ILE A 42 18.44 15.41 -13.05
N ASP A 43 19.00 16.57 -13.39
CA ASP A 43 19.12 17.04 -14.78
C ASP A 43 19.95 16.09 -15.65
N LYS A 44 20.92 15.40 -15.06
CA LYS A 44 21.71 14.37 -15.76
C LYS A 44 20.90 13.10 -16.00
N ILE A 45 20.11 12.64 -15.03
CA ILE A 45 19.49 11.30 -15.11
C ILE A 45 18.05 11.31 -15.64
N LYS A 46 17.39 12.46 -15.72
CA LYS A 46 15.97 12.53 -16.13
C LYS A 46 15.66 12.06 -17.55
N ASP A 47 16.64 12.12 -18.44
CA ASP A 47 16.53 11.64 -19.82
C ASP A 47 17.15 10.25 -20.02
N THR A 48 17.49 9.55 -18.94
CA THR A 48 18.07 8.20 -18.97
C THR A 48 17.00 7.12 -18.77
N GLY A 49 17.42 5.84 -18.85
CA GLY A 49 16.54 4.71 -18.51
C GLY A 49 16.57 4.33 -17.04
N ILE A 50 17.12 5.18 -16.16
CA ILE A 50 17.19 4.92 -14.72
C ILE A 50 15.82 5.20 -14.10
N GLU A 51 15.30 4.22 -13.40
CA GLU A 51 14.02 4.30 -12.72
C GLU A 51 14.26 4.38 -11.21
N ILE A 52 13.78 5.44 -10.55
CA ILE A 52 13.90 5.58 -9.09
C ILE A 52 12.71 4.91 -8.43
N TYR A 53 12.95 4.05 -7.45
CA TYR A 53 11.91 3.27 -6.76
C TYR A 53 11.69 3.71 -5.31
N ALA A 54 12.70 4.33 -4.69
CA ALA A 54 12.58 4.93 -3.36
C ALA A 54 13.53 6.12 -3.21
N LYS A 55 13.07 7.15 -2.48
CA LYS A 55 13.88 8.32 -2.13
C LYS A 55 14.09 8.37 -0.63
N LEU A 56 15.33 8.16 -0.23
CA LEU A 56 15.75 8.17 1.17
C LEU A 56 16.52 9.48 1.44
N ALA A 57 16.69 9.81 2.72
CA ALA A 57 17.23 11.10 3.17
C ALA A 57 18.54 11.54 2.47
N ASP A 58 19.43 10.58 2.20
CA ASP A 58 20.78 10.81 1.68
C ASP A 58 21.00 10.23 0.28
N PHE A 59 20.08 9.45 -0.26
CA PHE A 59 20.30 8.73 -1.52
C PHE A 59 19.00 8.23 -2.15
N TRP A 60 19.06 7.89 -3.44
CA TRP A 60 17.99 7.19 -4.13
C TRP A 60 18.32 5.73 -4.33
N VAL A 61 17.28 4.90 -4.32
CA VAL A 61 17.33 3.50 -4.74
C VAL A 61 16.59 3.41 -6.07
N GLY A 62 17.24 2.82 -7.08
CA GLY A 62 16.65 2.72 -8.41
C GLY A 62 17.16 1.53 -9.22
N GLY A 63 16.42 1.24 -10.29
CA GLY A 63 16.76 0.27 -11.30
C GLY A 63 17.66 0.87 -12.37
N ALA A 64 18.68 0.13 -12.77
CA ALA A 64 19.60 0.53 -13.84
C ALA A 64 20.00 -0.66 -14.73
N GLN A 65 20.26 -0.38 -16.00
CA GLN A 65 20.97 -1.29 -16.91
C GLN A 65 22.46 -0.94 -16.99
N GLN A 66 23.27 -1.82 -17.58
CA GLN A 66 24.71 -1.57 -17.74
C GLN A 66 25.02 -0.24 -18.45
N LYS A 67 24.22 0.12 -19.48
CA LYS A 67 24.36 1.40 -20.19
C LYS A 67 24.19 2.61 -19.27
N ASP A 68 23.33 2.48 -18.27
CA ASP A 68 23.00 3.55 -17.32
C ASP A 68 24.13 3.70 -16.29
N LEU A 69 24.73 2.59 -15.85
CA LEU A 69 25.91 2.62 -14.98
C LEU A 69 27.10 3.31 -15.65
N ASP A 70 27.31 3.05 -16.95
CA ASP A 70 28.35 3.70 -17.75
C ASP A 70 28.07 5.20 -17.89
N PHE A 71 26.80 5.58 -18.03
CA PHE A 71 26.36 6.97 -18.06
C PHE A 71 26.63 7.68 -16.73
N LEU A 72 26.22 7.09 -15.59
CA LEU A 72 26.47 7.66 -14.25
C LEU A 72 27.97 7.89 -14.02
N LYS A 73 28.78 6.88 -14.35
CA LYS A 73 30.24 6.95 -14.22
C LYS A 73 30.87 8.02 -15.09
N SER A 74 30.45 8.15 -16.35
CA SER A 74 31.01 9.14 -17.29
C SER A 74 30.61 10.59 -16.95
N ASN A 75 29.49 10.77 -16.24
CA ASN A 75 29.00 12.08 -15.79
C ASN A 75 29.37 12.43 -14.34
N GLY A 76 30.21 11.61 -13.71
CA GLY A 76 30.71 11.83 -12.35
C GLY A 76 29.66 11.74 -11.25
N VAL A 77 28.58 10.98 -11.48
CA VAL A 77 27.55 10.70 -10.46
C VAL A 77 28.01 9.49 -9.64
N SER A 78 28.05 9.64 -8.30
CA SER A 78 28.43 8.54 -7.39
C SER A 78 27.28 7.54 -7.25
N PHE A 79 27.60 6.25 -7.41
CA PHE A 79 26.63 5.18 -7.24
C PHE A 79 27.28 3.89 -6.72
N HIS A 80 26.46 3.05 -6.09
CA HIS A 80 26.81 1.71 -5.66
C HIS A 80 25.80 0.70 -6.22
N ILE A 81 26.29 -0.42 -6.74
CA ILE A 81 25.43 -1.54 -7.10
C ILE A 81 25.06 -2.27 -5.81
N LEU A 82 23.77 -2.27 -5.48
CA LEU A 82 23.19 -2.97 -4.33
C LEU A 82 22.87 -4.42 -4.67
N ASP A 83 22.35 -4.66 -5.87
CA ASP A 83 22.02 -5.99 -6.37
C ASP A 83 22.33 -6.08 -7.87
N LYS A 84 22.88 -7.23 -8.29
CA LYS A 84 23.21 -7.53 -9.69
C LYS A 84 22.14 -8.34 -10.41
N GLU A 85 21.12 -8.80 -9.70
CA GLU A 85 20.03 -9.63 -10.19
C GLU A 85 18.69 -9.06 -9.72
N ALA A 86 18.43 -7.78 -10.02
CA ALA A 86 17.28 -7.08 -9.45
C ALA A 86 15.91 -7.59 -9.94
N GLY A 87 15.86 -8.38 -11.01
CA GLY A 87 14.64 -9.01 -11.52
C GLY A 87 14.20 -10.29 -10.81
N SER A 88 14.99 -10.84 -9.87
CA SER A 88 14.74 -12.15 -9.24
C SER A 88 14.09 -12.10 -7.85
N GLY A 89 13.76 -10.92 -7.32
CA GLY A 89 13.10 -10.82 -6.02
C GLY A 89 12.61 -9.43 -5.68
N GLU A 90 11.76 -9.33 -4.66
CA GLU A 90 11.19 -8.07 -4.19
C GLU A 90 12.05 -7.43 -3.10
N TYR A 91 11.95 -6.10 -2.96
CA TYR A 91 12.71 -5.34 -1.97
C TYR A 91 11.79 -4.69 -0.94
N TYR A 92 12.26 -4.64 0.30
CA TYR A 92 11.52 -4.14 1.45
C TYR A 92 12.42 -3.30 2.34
N LEU A 93 11.90 -2.18 2.82
CA LEU A 93 12.45 -1.43 3.96
C LEU A 93 11.82 -2.00 5.23
N ILE A 94 12.66 -2.39 6.17
CA ILE A 94 12.25 -2.96 7.45
C ILE A 94 12.71 -2.01 8.56
N GLN A 95 11.76 -1.58 9.37
CA GLN A 95 12.01 -0.76 10.55
C GLN A 95 12.40 -1.65 11.73
N LEU A 96 13.57 -1.39 12.28
CA LEU A 96 14.20 -2.09 13.37
C LEU A 96 13.96 -1.34 14.67
N LYS A 97 13.87 -2.12 15.75
CA LYS A 97 13.87 -1.57 17.10
C LYS A 97 15.26 -1.03 17.45
N PRO A 98 15.35 -0.04 18.35
CA PRO A 98 16.63 0.37 18.92
C PRO A 98 17.39 -0.85 19.46
N SER A 99 18.65 -1.01 19.05
CA SER A 99 19.56 -2.11 19.43
C SER A 99 19.31 -3.51 18.84
N GLU A 100 18.32 -3.70 17.95
CA GLU A 100 18.10 -4.98 17.26
C GLU A 100 18.90 -5.13 15.96
N GLU A 101 19.35 -6.36 15.67
CA GLU A 101 19.95 -6.74 14.39
C GLU A 101 19.02 -7.72 13.64
N ILE A 102 18.63 -7.33 12.42
CA ILE A 102 17.61 -8.03 11.62
C ILE A 102 18.05 -9.39 11.09
N GLU A 103 19.36 -9.62 10.95
CA GLU A 103 19.93 -10.87 10.42
C GLU A 103 19.44 -12.11 11.19
N SER A 104 19.28 -11.96 12.51
CA SER A 104 18.81 -13.05 13.37
C SER A 104 17.36 -13.46 13.08
N GLN A 105 16.48 -12.49 12.78
CA GLN A 105 15.07 -12.76 12.48
C GLN A 105 14.91 -13.27 11.06
N LEU A 106 15.61 -12.66 10.10
CA LEU A 106 15.67 -13.13 8.72
C LEU A 106 16.06 -14.62 8.70
N SER A 107 17.13 -15.00 9.42
CA SER A 107 17.54 -16.40 9.49
C SER A 107 16.47 -17.34 10.05
N ARG A 108 15.63 -16.89 11.00
CA ARG A 108 14.55 -17.72 11.57
C ARG A 108 13.42 -17.96 10.57
N ILE A 109 13.10 -16.97 9.74
CA ILE A 109 12.08 -17.11 8.68
C ILE A 109 12.65 -17.70 7.39
N GLY A 110 13.94 -18.04 7.37
CA GLY A 110 14.60 -18.66 6.23
C GLY A 110 14.88 -17.69 5.07
N GLU A 111 15.13 -16.42 5.40
CA GLU A 111 15.56 -15.36 4.49
C GLU A 111 16.91 -14.82 5.00
N ILE A 112 17.90 -14.50 4.15
CA ILE A 112 19.18 -13.92 4.64
C ILE A 112 19.63 -12.75 3.73
N SER A 113 18.73 -12.26 2.90
CA SER A 113 19.07 -11.38 1.78
C SER A 113 19.09 -9.90 2.21
N LEU A 114 19.92 -9.58 3.20
CA LEU A 114 20.22 -8.20 3.61
C LEU A 114 20.93 -7.46 2.46
N VAL A 115 20.39 -6.31 2.06
CA VAL A 115 20.93 -5.52 0.93
C VAL A 115 21.71 -4.32 1.45
N LEU A 116 21.13 -3.52 2.35
CA LEU A 116 21.75 -2.29 2.84
C LEU A 116 21.14 -1.88 4.19
N ASN A 117 21.98 -1.58 5.18
CA ASN A 117 21.53 -0.81 6.35
C ASN A 117 21.41 0.66 5.94
N VAL A 118 20.19 1.17 5.89
CA VAL A 118 19.89 2.53 5.41
C VAL A 118 20.29 3.55 6.47
N ASP A 119 19.82 3.33 7.69
CA ASP A 119 20.17 4.10 8.88
C ASP A 119 20.14 3.19 10.12
N LYS A 120 20.06 3.76 11.33
CA LYS A 120 20.04 2.98 12.59
C LYS A 120 18.73 2.21 12.81
N ARG A 121 17.64 2.62 12.18
CA ARG A 121 16.29 2.05 12.29
C ARG A 121 15.84 1.40 11.00
N VAL A 122 16.30 1.80 9.82
CA VAL A 122 15.79 1.24 8.55
C VAL A 122 16.81 0.36 7.85
N THR A 123 16.36 -0.80 7.39
CA THR A 123 17.17 -1.74 6.62
C THR A 123 16.47 -2.15 5.32
N LEU A 124 17.20 -2.12 4.22
CA LEU A 124 16.77 -2.64 2.92
C LEU A 124 17.11 -4.14 2.82
N VAL A 125 16.09 -4.94 2.54
CA VAL A 125 16.15 -6.40 2.41
C VAL A 125 15.54 -6.79 1.06
N LYS A 126 16.10 -7.81 0.42
CA LYS A 126 15.46 -8.53 -0.70
C LYS A 126 14.81 -9.78 -0.11
N GLY A 127 13.65 -10.23 -0.58
CA GLY A 127 13.11 -11.48 -0.03
C GLY A 127 11.86 -11.98 -0.72
N ASP A 128 11.50 -13.22 -0.40
CA ASP A 128 10.20 -13.78 -0.79
C ASP A 128 9.07 -13.08 0.00
N PRO A 129 8.02 -12.58 -0.66
CA PRO A 129 6.94 -11.87 0.01
C PRO A 129 6.31 -12.65 1.16
N GLY A 130 6.01 -13.94 0.95
CA GLY A 130 5.36 -14.79 1.95
C GLY A 130 6.24 -15.10 3.16
N LYS A 131 7.57 -15.03 3.02
CA LYS A 131 8.49 -15.10 4.16
C LYS A 131 8.60 -13.76 4.87
N ILE A 132 8.75 -12.66 4.13
CA ILE A 132 8.90 -11.32 4.68
C ILE A 132 7.64 -10.89 5.45
N GLU A 133 6.44 -11.29 5.02
CA GLU A 133 5.18 -11.08 5.74
C GLU A 133 5.20 -11.61 7.19
N LYS A 134 6.00 -12.64 7.50
CA LYS A 134 6.15 -13.15 8.87
C LYS A 134 6.84 -12.15 9.81
N LEU A 135 7.56 -11.18 9.28
CA LEU A 135 8.16 -10.12 10.09
C LEU A 135 7.09 -9.13 10.57
N VAL A 136 6.07 -8.85 9.75
CA VAL A 136 4.90 -8.05 10.17
C VAL A 136 4.20 -8.72 11.34
N GLN A 137 4.00 -10.04 11.28
CA GLN A 137 3.45 -10.83 12.39
C GLN A 137 4.33 -10.83 13.64
N SER A 138 5.63 -10.58 13.46
CA SER A 138 6.59 -10.42 14.56
C SER A 138 6.69 -8.97 15.05
N GLY A 139 5.83 -8.08 14.53
CA GLY A 139 5.68 -6.68 14.87
C GLY A 139 6.71 -5.73 14.23
N TYR A 140 7.38 -6.16 13.15
CA TYR A 140 8.22 -5.27 12.35
C TYR A 140 7.35 -4.48 11.36
N SER A 141 7.55 -3.16 11.28
CA SER A 141 7.02 -2.38 10.16
C SER A 141 7.81 -2.72 8.89
N VAL A 142 7.10 -3.13 7.85
CA VAL A 142 7.67 -3.61 6.58
C VAL A 142 7.05 -2.85 5.43
N ARG A 143 7.87 -2.03 4.77
CA ARG A 143 7.47 -1.24 3.61
C ARG A 143 8.06 -1.82 2.34
N ARG A 144 7.22 -2.35 1.44
CA ARG A 144 7.67 -2.81 0.12
C ARG A 144 8.15 -1.62 -0.72
N ILE A 145 9.35 -1.74 -1.31
CA ILE A 145 9.77 -0.85 -2.39
C ILE A 145 9.07 -1.30 -3.66
N GLN A 146 8.07 -0.53 -4.08
CA GLN A 146 7.41 -0.77 -5.35
C GLN A 146 8.40 -0.44 -6.47
N GLN A 147 8.62 -1.37 -7.41
CA GLN A 147 9.40 -1.11 -8.61
C GLN A 147 8.59 -0.28 -9.63
N LYS A 148 7.99 0.81 -9.14
CA LYS A 148 7.25 1.80 -9.90
C LYS A 148 8.11 3.08 -9.92
N PRO A 149 8.43 3.64 -11.09
CA PRO A 149 9.23 4.85 -11.16
C PRO A 149 8.56 6.02 -10.41
N LEU A 150 9.25 6.54 -9.41
CA LEU A 150 8.92 7.75 -8.67
C LEU A 150 9.33 9.01 -9.47
N PRO A 151 8.65 10.15 -9.27
CA PRO A 151 9.00 11.39 -9.96
C PRO A 151 10.40 11.84 -9.58
N LEU A 152 11.21 12.33 -10.53
CA LEU A 152 12.57 12.80 -10.24
C LEU A 152 12.60 14.23 -9.69
N GLU A 153 11.71 15.10 -10.17
CA GLU A 153 11.64 16.51 -9.79
C GLU A 153 10.48 16.75 -8.81
N SER A 154 10.67 17.68 -7.86
CA SER A 154 9.58 18.21 -7.04
C SER A 154 8.65 19.06 -7.90
N LYS A 155 7.33 18.98 -7.67
CA LYS A 155 6.36 19.85 -8.35
C LYS A 155 6.41 21.30 -7.87
N THR A 156 7.00 21.56 -6.70
CA THR A 156 6.80 22.81 -5.98
C THR A 156 8.07 23.65 -5.93
N ASN A 157 8.14 24.69 -6.76
CA ASN A 157 9.28 25.62 -6.83
C ASN A 157 9.27 26.72 -5.75
N LEU A 158 8.53 26.54 -4.65
CA LEU A 158 8.30 27.57 -3.64
C LEU A 158 9.17 27.45 -2.37
N PHE A 159 10.32 26.77 -2.43
CA PHE A 159 11.26 26.73 -1.30
C PHE A 159 11.75 28.14 -0.88
N SER A 160 11.81 29.07 -1.83
CA SER A 160 12.11 30.47 -1.54
C SER A 160 11.07 31.13 -0.62
N TYR A 161 9.82 30.64 -0.61
CA TYR A 161 8.80 31.11 0.32
C TYR A 161 9.17 30.72 1.75
N LEU A 162 9.47 29.44 1.99
CA LEU A 162 9.92 28.95 3.30
C LEU A 162 11.18 29.67 3.78
N GLU A 163 12.15 29.91 2.89
CA GLU A 163 13.36 30.68 3.21
C GLU A 163 13.08 32.17 3.47
N SER A 164 11.97 32.70 2.94
CA SER A 164 11.56 34.10 3.13
C SER A 164 10.68 34.34 4.35
N LEU A 165 10.16 33.28 4.98
CA LEU A 165 9.37 33.41 6.20
C LEU A 165 10.21 34.13 7.26
N SER A 166 9.66 35.21 7.82
CA SER A 166 10.33 36.02 8.83
C SER A 166 10.35 35.24 10.15
N LEU A 167 11.41 34.47 10.37
CA LEU A 167 11.66 33.78 11.64
C LEU A 167 12.00 34.80 12.74
N GLY A 168 11.34 34.70 13.88
CA GLY A 168 11.45 35.64 15.00
C GLY A 168 10.14 35.74 15.82
N TYR A 169 10.26 36.31 17.02
CA TYR A 169 9.11 36.49 17.92
C TYR A 169 7.96 37.28 17.27
N ASN A 170 6.77 36.69 17.24
CA ASN A 170 5.53 37.32 16.81
C ASN A 170 4.50 37.28 17.96
N PRO A 171 3.92 38.42 18.38
CA PRO A 171 2.96 38.47 19.49
C PRO A 171 1.65 37.70 19.22
N VAL A 172 1.17 37.66 17.97
CA VAL A 172 -0.01 36.86 17.59
C VAL A 172 0.28 35.38 17.82
N ILE A 173 1.41 34.90 17.33
CA ILE A 173 1.82 33.50 17.49
C ILE A 173 2.10 33.18 18.96
N ALA A 174 2.70 34.10 19.72
CA ALA A 174 2.87 33.92 21.16
C ALA A 174 1.52 33.72 21.87
N SER A 175 0.49 34.52 21.51
CA SER A 175 -0.86 34.36 22.06
C SER A 175 -1.54 33.04 21.66
N ILE A 176 -1.19 32.49 20.49
CA ILE A 176 -1.63 31.17 20.03
C ILE A 176 -0.96 30.07 20.87
N VAL A 177 0.36 30.16 21.05
CA VAL A 177 1.15 29.19 21.82
C VAL A 177 0.70 29.12 23.28
N GLU A 178 0.32 30.24 23.89
CA GLU A 178 -0.19 30.30 25.26
C GLU A 178 -1.55 29.60 25.45
N LYS A 179 -2.31 29.34 24.38
CA LYS A 179 -3.58 28.60 24.43
C LYS A 179 -3.41 27.08 24.52
N VAL A 180 -2.19 26.55 24.44
CA VAL A 180 -1.93 25.12 24.61
C VAL A 180 -2.07 24.74 26.08
N GLU A 181 -3.17 24.05 26.42
CA GLU A 181 -3.49 23.67 27.79
C GLU A 181 -3.10 22.21 28.09
N GLN A 182 -2.21 22.02 29.06
CA GLN A 182 -1.74 20.70 29.49
C GLN A 182 -2.90 19.74 29.84
N GLU A 183 -3.91 20.22 30.58
CA GLU A 183 -5.04 19.39 31.01
C GLU A 183 -5.83 18.85 29.82
N GLN A 184 -6.01 19.67 28.78
CA GLN A 184 -6.72 19.27 27.57
C GLN A 184 -5.92 18.24 26.75
N LEU A 185 -4.60 18.42 26.63
CA LEU A 185 -3.73 17.44 25.98
C LEU A 185 -3.79 16.10 26.69
N LEU A 186 -3.67 16.11 28.03
CA LEU A 186 -3.75 14.90 28.85
C LEU A 186 -5.13 14.23 28.74
N CYS A 187 -6.22 15.00 28.67
CA CYS A 187 -7.55 14.45 28.46
C CYS A 187 -7.65 13.71 27.11
N TRP A 188 -7.24 14.35 26.02
CA TRP A 188 -7.33 13.74 24.70
C TRP A 188 -6.44 12.53 24.53
N ILE A 189 -5.25 12.52 25.13
CA ILE A 189 -4.38 11.35 25.04
C ILE A 189 -4.91 10.18 25.88
N ASN A 190 -5.46 10.43 27.07
CA ASN A 190 -6.08 9.35 27.86
C ASN A 190 -7.29 8.74 27.14
N ASP A 191 -8.07 9.57 26.44
CA ASP A 191 -9.17 9.10 25.59
C ASP A 191 -8.67 8.23 24.43
N LEU A 192 -7.71 8.75 23.65
CA LEU A 192 -7.22 8.10 22.43
C LEU A 192 -6.40 6.83 22.71
N SER A 193 -5.66 6.79 23.82
CA SER A 193 -4.90 5.62 24.26
C SER A 193 -5.77 4.59 25.02
N GLY A 194 -7.05 4.89 25.25
CA GLY A 194 -7.98 4.01 25.94
C GLY A 194 -7.72 3.87 27.45
N GLU A 195 -6.93 4.77 28.05
CA GLU A 195 -6.77 4.86 29.50
C GLU A 195 -8.07 5.27 30.18
N ASP A 196 -8.78 6.22 29.56
CA ASP A 196 -10.10 6.66 29.98
C ASP A 196 -11.21 6.17 29.02
N THR A 197 -12.45 6.30 29.47
CA THR A 197 -13.63 6.16 28.61
C THR A 197 -13.98 7.52 28.02
N THR A 198 -14.33 7.55 26.74
CA THR A 198 -14.73 8.76 26.04
C THR A 198 -16.08 8.60 25.37
N THR A 199 -16.64 9.71 24.89
CA THR A 199 -17.86 9.70 24.06
C THR A 199 -17.48 9.85 22.60
N ILE A 200 -18.01 8.98 21.75
CA ILE A 200 -17.88 8.99 20.29
C ILE A 200 -19.28 8.99 19.68
N TYR A 201 -19.69 10.11 19.08
CA TYR A 201 -21.02 10.34 18.49
C TYR A 201 -22.18 10.00 19.45
N GLY A 202 -22.01 10.32 20.72
CA GLY A 202 -23.01 10.11 21.78
C GLY A 202 -22.96 8.75 22.48
N GLU A 203 -22.12 7.82 22.02
CA GLU A 203 -21.92 6.51 22.66
C GLU A 203 -20.67 6.53 23.54
N VAL A 204 -20.77 5.99 24.75
CA VAL A 204 -19.63 5.90 25.68
C VAL A 204 -18.85 4.62 25.41
N ASP A 205 -17.56 4.75 25.12
CA ASP A 205 -16.68 3.63 24.78
C ASP A 205 -15.22 3.88 25.27
N SER A 206 -14.32 2.94 25.03
CA SER A 206 -12.88 3.07 25.27
C SER A 206 -12.09 2.46 24.11
N ILE A 207 -11.09 3.18 23.62
CA ILE A 207 -10.26 2.79 22.48
C ILE A 207 -9.10 1.92 22.98
N LYS A 208 -9.38 0.67 23.32
CA LYS A 208 -8.40 -0.25 23.93
C LYS A 208 -7.25 -0.65 22.99
N THR A 209 -7.49 -0.61 21.70
CA THR A 209 -6.48 -0.83 20.67
C THR A 209 -6.71 0.12 19.53
N ARG A 210 -5.63 0.55 18.89
CA ARG A 210 -5.64 1.26 17.61
C ARG A 210 -4.92 0.47 16.51
N TYR A 211 -4.77 -0.84 16.69
CA TYR A 211 -4.13 -1.70 15.69
C TYR A 211 -4.91 -1.69 14.38
N THR A 212 -4.21 -1.48 13.28
CA THR A 212 -4.75 -1.25 11.93
C THR A 212 -5.73 -2.31 11.44
N PHE A 213 -5.58 -3.57 11.89
CA PHE A 213 -6.50 -4.65 11.52
C PHE A 213 -7.57 -4.95 12.59
N SER A 214 -7.70 -4.11 13.61
CA SER A 214 -8.70 -4.25 14.67
C SER A 214 -9.89 -3.32 14.45
N GLN A 215 -11.04 -3.63 15.06
CA GLN A 215 -12.18 -2.70 15.05
C GLN A 215 -11.85 -1.37 15.78
N GLY A 216 -10.87 -1.38 16.68
CA GLY A 216 -10.49 -0.22 17.47
C GLY A 216 -9.91 0.93 16.65
N VAL A 217 -9.23 0.64 15.53
CA VAL A 217 -8.69 1.69 14.66
C VAL A 217 -9.82 2.55 14.04
N TYR A 218 -10.94 1.95 13.64
CA TYR A 218 -12.09 2.71 13.14
C TYR A 218 -12.72 3.58 14.23
N LYS A 219 -12.74 3.09 15.48
CA LYS A 219 -13.20 3.90 16.62
C LYS A 219 -12.28 5.09 16.88
N ALA A 220 -10.98 4.91 16.73
CA ALA A 220 -10.02 6.01 16.84
C ALA A 220 -10.20 7.04 15.71
N ALA A 221 -10.44 6.57 14.47
CA ALA A 221 -10.77 7.44 13.35
C ALA A 221 -12.05 8.26 13.60
N ASP A 222 -13.10 7.60 14.09
CA ASP A 222 -14.37 8.24 14.46
C ASP A 222 -14.20 9.25 15.60
N TYR A 223 -13.41 8.91 16.62
CA TYR A 223 -13.07 9.81 17.72
C TYR A 223 -12.38 11.09 17.21
N LEU A 224 -11.33 10.94 16.40
CA LEU A 224 -10.61 12.08 15.83
C LEU A 224 -11.54 12.94 14.97
N LYS A 225 -12.32 12.29 14.10
CA LYS A 225 -13.30 12.97 13.24
C LYS A 225 -14.32 13.75 14.05
N GLU A 226 -14.92 13.15 15.08
CA GLU A 226 -15.89 13.84 15.94
C GLU A 226 -15.27 15.06 16.65
N ARG A 227 -14.02 14.95 17.12
CA ARG A 227 -13.33 16.08 17.77
C ARG A 227 -13.11 17.24 16.79
N PHE A 228 -12.69 16.97 15.56
CA PHE A 228 -12.55 18.01 14.52
C PHE A 228 -13.92 18.59 14.09
N GLU A 229 -14.96 17.77 13.94
CA GLU A 229 -16.31 18.27 13.59
C GLU A 229 -16.91 19.12 14.72
N ASN A 230 -16.67 18.77 15.98
CA ASN A 230 -17.07 19.59 17.13
C ASN A 230 -16.34 20.94 17.18
N MET A 231 -15.20 21.07 16.47
CA MET A 231 -14.51 22.35 16.25
C MET A 231 -15.12 23.15 15.09
N GLY A 232 -16.10 22.61 14.37
CA GLY A 232 -16.72 23.24 13.20
C GLY A 232 -15.96 23.05 11.89
N LEU A 233 -14.95 22.17 11.87
CA LEU A 233 -14.14 21.91 10.69
C LEU A 233 -14.83 20.92 9.74
N GLU A 234 -14.58 21.09 8.44
CA GLU A 234 -14.87 20.05 7.46
C GLU A 234 -13.89 18.90 7.63
N VAL A 235 -14.43 17.68 7.73
CA VAL A 235 -13.62 16.48 7.93
C VAL A 235 -14.01 15.41 6.91
N VAL A 236 -13.00 14.87 6.24
CA VAL A 236 -13.17 13.79 5.27
C VAL A 236 -12.34 12.58 5.69
N PHE A 237 -12.88 11.39 5.43
CA PHE A 237 -12.06 10.19 5.41
C PHE A 237 -11.43 10.06 4.02
N ASP A 238 -10.11 10.18 3.93
CA ASP A 238 -9.38 9.74 2.73
C ASP A 238 -9.20 8.22 2.83
N THR A 239 -9.87 7.49 1.94
CA THR A 239 -9.96 6.03 2.02
C THR A 239 -8.95 5.36 1.10
N PHE A 240 -8.33 4.29 1.59
CA PHE A 240 -7.41 3.48 0.81
C PHE A 240 -7.58 1.99 1.13
N ASN A 241 -7.09 1.14 0.23
CA ASN A 241 -7.27 -0.29 0.33
C ASN A 241 -5.92 -0.98 0.40
N THR A 242 -5.77 -1.93 1.32
CA THR A 242 -4.65 -2.87 1.30
C THR A 242 -5.15 -4.26 0.93
N PRO A 243 -4.31 -5.14 0.37
CA PRO A 243 -4.66 -6.54 0.25
C PRO A 243 -5.08 -7.10 1.62
N GLY A 244 -6.15 -7.89 1.66
CA GLY A 244 -6.57 -8.58 2.87
C GLY A 244 -5.61 -9.72 3.22
N GLU A 245 -5.32 -9.92 4.50
CA GLU A 245 -4.38 -10.96 4.92
C GLU A 245 -4.78 -12.35 4.41
N GLY A 246 -3.78 -13.14 4.01
CA GLY A 246 -3.89 -14.60 3.90
C GLY A 246 -4.72 -15.19 2.76
N THR A 247 -5.33 -14.41 1.84
CA THR A 247 -6.16 -15.01 0.77
C THR A 247 -5.41 -15.23 -0.55
N TYR A 248 -4.88 -16.43 -0.71
CA TYR A 248 -4.23 -16.88 -1.93
C TYR A 248 -5.24 -17.76 -2.67
N LEU A 249 -5.75 -17.33 -3.81
CA LEU A 249 -6.58 -18.20 -4.63
C LEU A 249 -5.67 -19.16 -5.38
N ASN A 250 -5.91 -20.47 -5.23
CA ASN A 250 -5.02 -21.51 -5.76
C ASN A 250 -5.44 -21.99 -7.13
N ASP A 251 -6.74 -22.09 -7.39
CA ASP A 251 -7.28 -22.58 -8.64
C ASP A 251 -8.73 -22.13 -8.86
N VAL A 252 -9.22 -22.21 -10.11
CA VAL A 252 -10.55 -21.75 -10.52
C VAL A 252 -11.14 -22.64 -11.62
N VAL A 253 -12.45 -22.89 -11.53
CA VAL A 253 -13.25 -23.51 -12.61
C VAL A 253 -14.54 -22.73 -12.82
N CYS A 254 -15.17 -22.84 -14.00
CA CYS A 254 -16.43 -22.16 -14.28
C CYS A 254 -17.39 -22.96 -15.16
N SER A 255 -18.68 -22.60 -15.12
CA SER A 255 -19.73 -23.19 -15.96
C SER A 255 -19.58 -22.77 -17.42
N PHE A 256 -20.08 -23.57 -18.36
CA PHE A 256 -19.94 -23.28 -19.80
C PHE A 256 -20.57 -21.95 -20.22
N ASP A 257 -21.64 -21.52 -19.55
CA ASP A 257 -22.28 -20.23 -19.78
C ASP A 257 -21.56 -19.04 -19.08
N GLY A 258 -20.51 -19.34 -18.31
CA GLY A 258 -19.71 -18.36 -17.58
C GLY A 258 -20.47 -17.62 -16.48
N GLN A 259 -21.65 -18.12 -16.06
CA GLN A 259 -22.46 -17.54 -14.99
C GLN A 259 -22.03 -18.04 -13.61
N LYS A 260 -21.63 -19.31 -13.48
CA LYS A 260 -21.06 -19.85 -12.25
C LYS A 260 -19.55 -19.96 -12.37
N ALA A 261 -18.85 -19.59 -11.30
CA ALA A 261 -17.43 -19.89 -11.16
C ALA A 261 -17.11 -20.17 -9.70
N TRP A 262 -16.11 -21.01 -9.47
CA TRP A 262 -15.67 -21.46 -8.15
C TRP A 262 -14.17 -21.31 -8.06
N ALA A 263 -13.69 -20.66 -7.02
CA ALA A 263 -12.27 -20.51 -6.75
C ALA A 263 -11.95 -21.06 -5.35
N VAL A 264 -10.86 -21.81 -5.27
CA VAL A 264 -10.33 -22.35 -4.01
C VAL A 264 -9.28 -21.42 -3.43
N ASN A 265 -9.19 -21.34 -2.11
CA ASN A 265 -8.25 -20.45 -1.44
C ASN A 265 -7.35 -21.17 -0.40
N TYR A 266 -6.23 -20.54 -0.11
CA TYR A 266 -5.40 -20.76 1.08
C TYR A 266 -6.12 -20.01 2.22
N TRP A 267 -6.57 -20.72 3.27
CA TRP A 267 -7.21 -20.18 4.50
C TRP A 267 -8.73 -20.05 4.59
N GLY A 268 -9.51 -20.56 3.63
CA GLY A 268 -10.94 -20.27 3.62
C GLY A 268 -11.78 -21.15 2.71
N GLY A 269 -11.34 -22.34 2.29
CA GLY A 269 -12.18 -23.21 1.46
C GLY A 269 -12.47 -22.65 0.07
N ILE A 270 -13.75 -22.36 -0.22
CA ILE A 270 -14.25 -22.10 -1.58
C ILE A 270 -15.07 -20.80 -1.61
N ILE A 271 -14.79 -19.93 -2.57
CA ILE A 271 -15.66 -18.81 -2.95
C ILE A 271 -16.32 -19.10 -4.29
N MET A 272 -17.54 -18.63 -4.48
CA MET A 272 -18.29 -18.85 -5.71
C MET A 272 -19.10 -17.62 -6.14
N THR A 273 -19.36 -17.55 -7.45
CA THR A 273 -20.30 -16.62 -8.07
C THR A 273 -21.38 -17.41 -8.82
N THR A 274 -22.56 -16.82 -8.98
CA THR A 274 -23.67 -17.37 -9.77
C THR A 274 -24.26 -16.40 -10.80
N ASP A 275 -23.68 -15.19 -10.89
CA ASP A 275 -24.12 -14.08 -11.74
C ASP A 275 -23.04 -13.64 -12.74
N GLY A 276 -22.06 -14.50 -12.99
CA GLY A 276 -20.97 -14.25 -13.91
C GLY A 276 -19.88 -13.36 -13.36
N GLY A 277 -19.81 -13.18 -12.04
CA GLY A 277 -18.75 -12.46 -11.33
C GLY A 277 -19.13 -11.08 -10.84
N GLU A 278 -20.40 -10.71 -10.89
CA GLU A 278 -20.90 -9.47 -10.30
C GLU A 278 -20.80 -9.53 -8.77
N GLU A 279 -21.15 -10.68 -8.17
CA GLU A 279 -20.97 -10.96 -6.75
C GLU A 279 -20.24 -12.29 -6.52
N TRP A 280 -19.38 -12.30 -5.50
CA TRP A 280 -18.64 -13.47 -5.03
C TRP A 280 -18.89 -13.69 -3.56
N THR A 281 -19.27 -14.92 -3.21
CA THR A 281 -19.65 -15.30 -1.85
C THR A 281 -18.83 -16.47 -1.35
N GLN A 282 -18.43 -16.40 -0.08
CA GLN A 282 -17.79 -17.50 0.64
C GLN A 282 -18.77 -18.65 0.87
N VAL A 283 -18.39 -19.87 0.47
CA VAL A 283 -19.18 -21.07 0.72
C VAL A 283 -19.01 -21.50 2.17
N GLU A 284 -20.11 -21.53 2.92
CA GLU A 284 -20.10 -21.94 4.32
C GLU A 284 -19.62 -23.39 4.51
N GLY A 285 -19.03 -23.68 5.67
CA GLY A 285 -18.56 -25.04 6.01
C GLY A 285 -17.24 -25.47 5.37
N THR A 286 -16.69 -24.70 4.43
CA THR A 286 -15.40 -24.97 3.79
C THR A 286 -14.23 -24.19 4.43
N GLY A 287 -14.52 -23.20 5.29
CA GLY A 287 -13.59 -22.18 5.80
C GLY A 287 -12.40 -22.62 6.67
N ASN A 288 -12.07 -23.90 6.72
CA ASN A 288 -10.89 -24.43 7.43
C ASN A 288 -10.04 -25.37 6.57
N LEU A 289 -10.37 -25.52 5.29
CA LEU A 289 -9.66 -26.40 4.37
C LEU A 289 -8.65 -25.60 3.55
N TYR A 290 -7.41 -26.08 3.46
CA TYR A 290 -6.40 -25.56 2.55
C TYR A 290 -6.48 -26.30 1.23
N LEU A 291 -7.26 -25.75 0.30
CA LEU A 291 -7.56 -26.40 -0.98
C LEU A 291 -6.61 -25.88 -2.06
N TRP A 292 -6.05 -26.80 -2.84
CA TRP A 292 -5.00 -26.52 -3.83
C TRP A 292 -5.47 -26.62 -5.28
N ASP A 293 -6.51 -27.40 -5.52
CA ASP A 293 -7.02 -27.72 -6.86
C ASP A 293 -8.54 -27.90 -6.80
N ILE A 294 -9.24 -27.51 -7.86
CA ILE A 294 -10.69 -27.72 -8.00
C ILE A 294 -10.99 -28.25 -9.39
N PHE A 295 -11.76 -29.33 -9.44
CA PHE A 295 -12.14 -29.97 -10.68
C PHE A 295 -13.66 -29.95 -10.85
N LYS A 296 -14.10 -29.61 -12.07
CA LYS A 296 -15.51 -29.60 -12.46
C LYS A 296 -15.79 -30.78 -13.40
N VAL A 297 -16.63 -31.71 -12.96
CA VAL A 297 -17.15 -32.78 -13.85
C VAL A 297 -18.26 -32.20 -14.73
N ASP A 298 -19.21 -31.52 -14.11
CA ASP A 298 -20.25 -30.72 -14.74
C ASP A 298 -20.65 -29.57 -13.81
N ASP A 299 -21.69 -28.80 -14.18
CA ASP A 299 -22.07 -27.61 -13.43
C ASP A 299 -22.73 -27.91 -12.06
N ASP A 300 -23.02 -29.18 -11.77
CA ASP A 300 -23.57 -29.66 -10.49
C ASP A 300 -22.53 -30.47 -9.67
N VAL A 301 -21.60 -31.18 -10.32
CA VAL A 301 -20.63 -32.05 -9.66
C VAL A 301 -19.22 -31.47 -9.68
N LEU A 302 -18.72 -31.12 -8.49
CA LEU A 302 -17.38 -30.55 -8.28
C LEU A 302 -16.59 -31.33 -7.24
N TRP A 303 -15.27 -31.30 -7.39
CA TRP A 303 -14.32 -31.90 -6.45
C TRP A 303 -13.20 -30.92 -6.11
N SER A 304 -12.69 -30.99 -4.90
CA SER A 304 -11.50 -30.23 -4.52
C SER A 304 -10.63 -31.01 -3.55
N VAL A 305 -9.32 -30.80 -3.64
CA VAL A 305 -8.33 -31.51 -2.84
C VAL A 305 -7.33 -30.55 -2.20
N GLY A 306 -6.68 -30.99 -1.12
CA GLY A 306 -5.72 -30.13 -0.46
C GLY A 306 -4.90 -30.74 0.68
N ASP A 307 -4.43 -29.87 1.57
CA ASP A 307 -3.60 -30.29 2.70
C ASP A 307 -4.39 -31.11 3.73
N LEU A 308 -3.66 -31.85 4.57
CA LEU A 308 -4.22 -32.75 5.58
C LEU A 308 -5.16 -33.81 4.99
N GLY A 309 -4.83 -34.30 3.80
CA GLY A 309 -5.59 -35.32 3.08
C GLY A 309 -6.98 -34.86 2.65
N ALA A 310 -7.22 -33.54 2.57
CA ALA A 310 -8.52 -33.01 2.22
C ALA A 310 -8.95 -33.48 0.82
N ILE A 311 -10.12 -34.11 0.76
CA ILE A 311 -10.85 -34.45 -0.46
C ILE A 311 -12.31 -34.13 -0.19
N VAL A 312 -12.88 -33.19 -0.93
CA VAL A 312 -14.28 -32.75 -0.76
C VAL A 312 -15.01 -32.76 -2.09
N ARG A 313 -16.32 -32.96 -2.04
CA ARG A 313 -17.20 -33.07 -3.21
C ARG A 313 -18.49 -32.29 -3.05
N SER A 314 -18.94 -31.63 -4.10
CA SER A 314 -20.30 -31.12 -4.24
C SER A 314 -21.05 -31.87 -5.35
N THR A 315 -22.37 -32.02 -5.19
CA THR A 315 -23.30 -32.55 -6.20
C THR A 315 -24.51 -31.61 -6.41
N ASP A 316 -24.36 -30.35 -6.02
CA ASP A 316 -25.38 -29.30 -6.08
C ASP A 316 -24.80 -27.96 -6.59
N GLY A 317 -23.74 -28.03 -7.40
CA GLY A 317 -23.13 -26.86 -8.02
C GLY A 317 -22.37 -25.98 -7.04
N GLY A 318 -21.80 -26.58 -6.00
CA GLY A 318 -20.96 -25.93 -5.00
C GLY A 318 -21.71 -25.28 -3.85
N GLU A 319 -23.05 -25.41 -3.79
CA GLU A 319 -23.87 -24.90 -2.67
C GLU A 319 -23.54 -25.62 -1.36
N SER A 320 -23.27 -26.93 -1.41
CA SER A 320 -22.81 -27.72 -0.27
C SER A 320 -21.72 -28.72 -0.61
N TRP A 321 -20.87 -29.04 0.39
CA TRP A 321 -19.69 -29.87 0.22
C TRP A 321 -19.63 -31.01 1.24
N GLU A 322 -19.43 -32.22 0.74
CA GLU A 322 -19.28 -33.45 1.49
C GLU A 322 -17.79 -33.81 1.66
N ASN A 323 -17.37 -34.13 2.88
CA ASN A 323 -16.01 -34.60 3.14
C ASN A 323 -15.83 -36.08 2.72
N ARG A 324 -14.92 -36.32 1.78
CA ARG A 324 -14.54 -37.65 1.24
C ARG A 324 -13.13 -38.09 1.66
N SER A 325 -12.48 -37.31 2.53
CA SER A 325 -11.18 -37.62 3.13
C SER A 325 -11.24 -38.87 4.00
N LYS A 326 -10.10 -39.54 4.18
CA LYS A 326 -9.96 -40.72 5.06
C LYS A 326 -8.94 -40.47 6.18
N PRO A 327 -9.15 -41.01 7.39
CA PRO A 327 -8.24 -40.79 8.52
C PRO A 327 -6.78 -41.17 8.22
N GLU A 328 -6.56 -42.20 7.41
CA GLU A 328 -5.23 -42.64 6.98
C GLU A 328 -4.50 -41.66 6.06
N PHE A 329 -5.19 -40.66 5.51
CA PHE A 329 -4.60 -39.66 4.61
C PHE A 329 -4.31 -38.31 5.28
N LEU A 330 -4.63 -38.15 6.57
CA LEU A 330 -4.58 -36.86 7.26
C LEU A 330 -3.19 -36.22 7.35
N ASP A 331 -2.12 -36.98 7.10
CA ASP A 331 -0.74 -36.50 7.09
C ASP A 331 -0.22 -36.16 5.67
N PHE A 332 -1.02 -36.37 4.61
CA PHE A 332 -0.62 -36.15 3.23
C PHE A 332 -1.10 -34.81 2.67
N LEU A 333 -0.34 -34.28 1.73
CA LEU A 333 -0.68 -33.05 1.01
C LEU A 333 -1.09 -33.40 -0.44
N PHE A 334 -2.36 -33.23 -0.77
CA PHE A 334 -2.86 -33.42 -2.14
C PHE A 334 -2.79 -32.10 -2.93
N ARG A 335 -2.47 -32.20 -4.22
CA ARG A 335 -2.13 -31.05 -5.05
C ARG A 335 -2.85 -30.99 -6.38
N GLY A 336 -3.32 -32.13 -6.90
CA GLY A 336 -4.09 -32.19 -8.14
C GLY A 336 -5.14 -33.27 -8.10
N CYS A 337 -6.25 -33.08 -8.80
CA CYS A 337 -7.27 -34.10 -9.01
C CYS A 337 -7.90 -34.03 -10.40
N TYR A 338 -8.38 -35.17 -10.86
CA TYR A 338 -9.14 -35.30 -12.10
C TYR A 338 -10.31 -36.26 -11.88
N PHE A 339 -11.49 -35.94 -12.40
CA PHE A 339 -12.66 -36.81 -12.30
C PHE A 339 -13.32 -37.00 -13.67
N GLU A 340 -13.48 -38.26 -14.08
CA GLU A 340 -14.16 -38.61 -15.34
C GLU A 340 -15.68 -38.43 -15.22
N ASP A 341 -16.21 -38.75 -14.05
CA ASP A 341 -17.63 -38.64 -13.72
C ASP A 341 -17.81 -38.49 -12.19
N GLU A 342 -19.07 -38.50 -11.71
CA GLU A 342 -19.40 -38.37 -10.29
C GLU A 342 -18.82 -39.49 -9.40
N SER A 343 -18.45 -40.63 -9.99
CA SER A 343 -18.03 -41.86 -9.32
C SER A 343 -16.55 -42.18 -9.49
N THR A 344 -15.93 -41.74 -10.58
CA THR A 344 -14.60 -42.19 -11.00
C THR A 344 -13.62 -41.04 -11.08
N GLY A 345 -12.48 -41.15 -10.39
CA GLY A 345 -11.44 -40.12 -10.42
C GLY A 345 -10.14 -40.47 -9.74
N TRP A 346 -9.16 -39.58 -9.90
CA TRP A 346 -7.80 -39.69 -9.42
C TRP A 346 -7.40 -38.46 -8.60
N VAL A 347 -6.58 -38.68 -7.57
CA VAL A 347 -6.00 -37.62 -6.74
C VAL A 347 -4.50 -37.87 -6.63
N VAL A 348 -3.69 -36.83 -6.81
CA VAL A 348 -2.22 -36.90 -6.73
C VAL A 348 -1.65 -35.92 -5.71
N GLY A 349 -0.45 -36.22 -5.19
CA GLY A 349 0.17 -35.34 -4.20
C GLY A 349 1.55 -35.77 -3.71
N GLN A 350 1.76 -35.52 -2.42
CA GLN A 350 2.99 -35.80 -1.69
C GLN A 350 3.53 -37.21 -1.91
N GLU A 351 4.86 -37.34 -2.02
CA GLU A 351 5.58 -38.61 -2.07
C GLU A 351 5.15 -39.54 -3.21
N GLY A 352 4.74 -38.98 -4.35
CA GLY A 352 4.29 -39.74 -5.52
C GLY A 352 2.97 -40.46 -5.29
N MET A 353 2.17 -40.02 -4.30
CA MET A 353 0.89 -40.63 -3.99
C MET A 353 -0.10 -40.44 -5.15
N ILE A 354 -0.76 -41.53 -5.53
CA ILE A 354 -1.85 -41.55 -6.50
C ILE A 354 -2.99 -42.39 -5.91
N LEU A 355 -4.14 -41.77 -5.72
CA LEU A 355 -5.36 -42.42 -5.28
C LEU A 355 -6.35 -42.53 -6.44
N PHE A 356 -7.11 -43.62 -6.47
CA PHE A 356 -8.13 -43.87 -7.48
C PHE A 356 -9.45 -44.31 -6.82
N THR A 357 -10.58 -43.85 -7.36
CA THR A 357 -11.92 -44.25 -6.92
C THR A 357 -12.82 -44.61 -8.10
N THR A 358 -13.83 -45.45 -7.85
CA THR A 358 -14.92 -45.81 -8.78
C THR A 358 -16.28 -45.79 -8.08
N ASP A 359 -16.34 -45.27 -6.85
CA ASP A 359 -17.53 -45.26 -6.00
C ASP A 359 -17.80 -43.87 -5.40
N GLY A 360 -17.35 -42.82 -6.07
CA GLY A 360 -17.55 -41.43 -5.68
C GLY A 360 -16.81 -41.06 -4.41
N GLY A 361 -15.59 -41.58 -4.25
CA GLY A 361 -14.71 -41.31 -3.10
C GLY A 361 -15.22 -41.89 -1.78
N THR A 362 -16.14 -42.86 -1.81
CA THR A 362 -16.50 -43.61 -0.60
C THR A 362 -15.41 -44.61 -0.22
N GLY A 363 -14.65 -45.10 -1.20
CA GLY A 363 -13.41 -45.84 -1.08
C GLY A 363 -12.34 -45.29 -2.03
N TRP A 364 -11.08 -45.40 -1.59
CA TRP A 364 -9.90 -45.01 -2.35
C TRP A 364 -8.93 -46.17 -2.43
N ILE A 365 -8.42 -46.44 -3.63
CA ILE A 365 -7.38 -47.42 -3.90
C ILE A 365 -6.10 -46.66 -4.19
N GLN A 366 -5.09 -46.83 -3.35
CA GLN A 366 -3.75 -46.32 -3.62
C GLN A 366 -3.13 -47.14 -4.77
N GLN A 367 -2.72 -46.45 -5.83
CA GLN A 367 -2.07 -47.07 -6.99
C GLN A 367 -0.58 -47.34 -6.71
N GLU A 368 0.04 -48.20 -7.54
CA GLU A 368 1.45 -48.53 -7.38
C GLU A 368 2.32 -47.27 -7.55
N LYS A 369 3.18 -47.04 -6.56
CA LYS A 369 4.07 -45.88 -6.53
C LYS A 369 5.23 -46.09 -7.49
N VAL A 370 5.42 -45.15 -8.43
CA VAL A 370 6.48 -45.21 -9.45
C VAL A 370 7.59 -44.18 -9.21
N VAL A 371 7.28 -43.09 -8.49
CA VAL A 371 8.18 -41.96 -8.22
C VAL A 371 8.09 -41.53 -6.76
N ASP A 372 9.13 -40.91 -6.22
CA ASP A 372 9.15 -40.38 -4.83
C ASP A 372 8.86 -38.87 -4.76
N GLN A 373 8.85 -38.21 -5.91
CA GLN A 373 8.66 -36.77 -6.05
C GLN A 373 7.20 -36.40 -5.78
N TYR A 374 6.98 -35.16 -5.32
CA TYR A 374 5.63 -34.60 -5.27
C TYR A 374 5.04 -34.56 -6.67
N LEU A 375 3.80 -35.02 -6.81
CA LEU A 375 2.98 -34.81 -7.99
C LEU A 375 2.08 -33.59 -7.73
N TYR A 376 2.07 -32.65 -8.67
CA TYR A 376 1.39 -31.36 -8.54
C TYR A 376 0.16 -31.24 -9.43
N GLY A 377 0.14 -31.92 -10.58
CA GLY A 377 -0.99 -31.90 -11.50
C GLY A 377 -1.22 -33.28 -12.11
N VAL A 378 -2.47 -33.55 -12.47
CA VAL A 378 -2.90 -34.79 -13.15
C VAL A 378 -3.99 -34.44 -14.14
N ASP A 379 -3.96 -35.07 -15.31
CA ASP A 379 -4.99 -34.91 -16.32
C ASP A 379 -5.20 -36.21 -17.11
N PHE A 380 -6.42 -36.43 -17.60
CA PHE A 380 -6.81 -37.61 -18.37
C PHE A 380 -7.64 -37.18 -19.57
N THR A 381 -7.41 -37.84 -20.71
CA THR A 381 -8.18 -37.60 -21.95
C THR A 381 -9.30 -38.61 -22.14
N ASP A 382 -9.16 -39.77 -21.49
CA ASP A 382 -10.18 -40.80 -21.35
C ASP A 382 -9.88 -41.65 -20.11
N SER A 383 -10.78 -42.59 -19.80
CA SER A 383 -10.62 -43.60 -18.74
C SER A 383 -9.22 -44.22 -18.62
N ASN A 384 -8.52 -44.45 -19.72
CA ASN A 384 -7.28 -45.22 -19.79
C ASN A 384 -6.02 -44.36 -19.92
N HIS A 385 -6.10 -43.21 -20.59
CA HIS A 385 -4.95 -42.36 -20.90
C HIS A 385 -4.88 -41.16 -19.96
N GLY A 386 -3.87 -41.15 -19.09
CA GLY A 386 -3.65 -40.06 -18.13
C GLY A 386 -2.19 -39.77 -17.84
N TRP A 387 -1.91 -38.52 -17.49
CA TRP A 387 -0.58 -37.99 -17.19
C TRP A 387 -0.58 -37.32 -15.83
N ALA A 388 0.50 -37.48 -15.07
CA ALA A 388 0.74 -36.71 -13.86
C ALA A 388 2.15 -36.13 -13.89
N VAL A 389 2.28 -34.91 -13.36
CA VAL A 389 3.54 -34.14 -13.40
C VAL A 389 3.95 -33.68 -12.02
N GLY A 390 5.25 -33.48 -11.82
CA GLY A 390 5.79 -33.30 -10.48
C GLY A 390 7.14 -32.61 -10.38
N GLY A 391 7.71 -32.73 -9.18
CA GLY A 391 9.05 -32.22 -8.86
C GLY A 391 10.16 -32.89 -9.69
N ALA A 392 11.30 -32.21 -9.82
CA ALA A 392 12.51 -32.75 -10.46
C ALA A 392 12.31 -33.34 -11.87
N GLY A 393 11.41 -32.73 -12.65
CA GLY A 393 11.17 -33.05 -14.06
C GLY A 393 10.25 -34.24 -14.27
N THR A 394 9.60 -34.74 -13.21
CA THR A 394 8.74 -35.92 -13.27
C THR A 394 7.54 -35.69 -14.19
N ILE A 395 7.38 -36.62 -15.13
CA ILE A 395 6.17 -36.84 -15.93
C ILE A 395 5.92 -38.35 -15.93
N ILE A 396 4.74 -38.79 -15.52
CA ILE A 396 4.32 -40.20 -15.57
C ILE A 396 3.04 -40.33 -16.41
N HIS A 397 2.90 -41.44 -17.13
CA HIS A 397 1.78 -41.71 -18.02
C HIS A 397 1.21 -43.11 -17.80
N THR A 398 -0.11 -43.25 -17.91
CA THR A 398 -0.81 -44.54 -17.87
C THR A 398 -1.65 -44.74 -19.12
N THR A 399 -1.80 -45.99 -19.54
CA THR A 399 -2.71 -46.42 -20.61
C THR A 399 -3.71 -47.49 -20.13
N ASP A 400 -3.83 -47.68 -18.81
CA ASP A 400 -4.62 -48.74 -18.18
C ASP A 400 -5.32 -48.27 -16.89
N ARG A 401 -5.79 -47.03 -16.89
CA ARG A 401 -6.54 -46.39 -15.79
C ARG A 401 -5.71 -46.17 -14.52
N GLY A 402 -4.39 -46.08 -14.67
CA GLY A 402 -3.44 -45.95 -13.57
C GLY A 402 -3.15 -47.27 -12.84
N SER A 403 -3.57 -48.41 -13.40
CA SER A 403 -3.14 -49.71 -12.87
C SER A 403 -1.63 -49.87 -12.99
N ASN A 404 -1.03 -49.24 -13.99
CA ASN A 404 0.39 -49.10 -14.20
C ASN A 404 0.71 -47.69 -14.72
N TRP A 405 1.71 -47.05 -14.10
CA TRP A 405 2.24 -45.75 -14.52
C TRP A 405 3.68 -45.91 -15.01
N ILE A 406 4.05 -45.18 -16.05
CA ILE A 406 5.37 -45.26 -16.67
C ILE A 406 5.95 -43.84 -16.74
N GLU A 407 7.17 -43.67 -16.25
CA GLU A 407 7.90 -42.40 -16.33
C GLU A 407 8.30 -42.06 -17.77
N GLN A 408 8.07 -40.80 -18.16
CA GLN A 408 8.45 -40.22 -19.43
C GLN A 408 9.57 -39.20 -19.24
N SER A 409 10.49 -39.12 -20.20
CA SER A 409 11.58 -38.15 -20.16
C SER A 409 11.09 -36.77 -20.56
N SER A 410 11.07 -35.83 -19.62
CA SER A 410 10.71 -34.42 -19.85
C SER A 410 11.83 -33.55 -20.43
N GLY A 411 13.05 -34.11 -20.55
CA GLY A 411 14.25 -33.38 -20.96
C GLY A 411 14.92 -32.59 -19.84
N THR A 412 14.46 -32.69 -18.59
CA THR A 412 15.08 -32.09 -17.40
C THR A 412 14.94 -33.02 -16.19
N SER A 413 15.86 -32.90 -15.23
CA SER A 413 15.81 -33.64 -13.95
C SER A 413 15.87 -32.71 -12.73
N TYR A 414 15.76 -31.40 -12.95
CA TYR A 414 15.95 -30.38 -11.91
C TYR A 414 14.72 -29.49 -11.74
N MET A 415 13.98 -29.24 -12.83
CA MET A 415 12.87 -28.30 -12.85
C MET A 415 11.56 -28.98 -12.48
N SER A 416 10.72 -28.35 -11.66
CA SER A 416 9.42 -28.91 -11.28
C SER A 416 8.32 -28.44 -12.22
N PHE A 417 7.40 -29.33 -12.59
CA PHE A 417 6.18 -29.01 -13.31
C PHE A 417 4.99 -28.96 -12.35
N TRP A 418 4.14 -27.96 -12.49
CA TRP A 418 3.02 -27.70 -11.57
C TRP A 418 1.65 -28.01 -12.16
N CYS A 419 1.52 -27.96 -13.48
CA CYS A 419 0.26 -28.21 -14.17
C CYS A 419 0.54 -28.95 -15.48
N VAL A 420 -0.40 -29.80 -15.86
CA VAL A 420 -0.42 -30.59 -17.08
C VAL A 420 -1.81 -30.51 -17.68
N ASP A 421 -1.89 -30.44 -19.00
CA ASP A 421 -3.15 -30.34 -19.72
C ASP A 421 -3.01 -31.05 -21.08
N PHE A 422 -3.94 -31.94 -21.39
CA PHE A 422 -4.02 -32.71 -22.62
C PHE A 422 -5.40 -32.54 -23.27
N VAL A 423 -5.39 -32.05 -24.51
CA VAL A 423 -6.61 -31.89 -25.33
C VAL A 423 -7.06 -33.19 -25.99
N ASP A 424 -6.12 -34.12 -26.20
CA ASP A 424 -6.35 -35.46 -26.70
C ASP A 424 -5.18 -36.38 -26.28
N SER A 425 -5.26 -37.67 -26.60
CA SER A 425 -4.25 -38.64 -26.14
C SER A 425 -2.85 -38.47 -26.75
N LEU A 426 -2.65 -37.50 -27.65
CA LEU A 426 -1.39 -37.23 -28.35
C LEU A 426 -0.81 -35.86 -27.99
N ASN A 427 -1.65 -34.85 -27.80
CA ASN A 427 -1.25 -33.45 -27.69
C ASN A 427 -1.43 -32.95 -26.26
N GLY A 428 -0.34 -32.52 -25.63
CA GLY A 428 -0.38 -32.01 -24.26
C GLY A 428 0.81 -31.14 -23.88
N TRP A 429 0.64 -30.42 -22.77
CA TRP A 429 1.59 -29.46 -22.22
C TRP A 429 1.84 -29.73 -20.73
N ALA A 430 3.07 -29.53 -20.29
CA ALA A 430 3.43 -29.47 -18.88
C ALA A 430 4.23 -28.20 -18.61
N VAL A 431 3.83 -27.43 -17.60
CA VAL A 431 4.39 -26.10 -17.29
C VAL A 431 4.88 -26.02 -15.85
N GLY A 432 5.91 -25.21 -15.60
CA GLY A 432 6.61 -25.23 -14.32
C GLY A 432 7.56 -24.06 -14.07
N ILE A 433 8.48 -24.28 -13.13
CA ILE A 433 9.36 -23.24 -12.58
C ILE A 433 10.34 -22.66 -13.61
N GLU A 434 10.73 -21.40 -13.44
CA GLU A 434 11.74 -20.72 -14.27
C GLU A 434 11.45 -20.75 -15.78
N GLY A 435 10.17 -20.62 -16.16
CA GLY A 435 9.75 -20.64 -17.56
C GLY A 435 9.85 -22.01 -18.22
N TRP A 436 9.96 -23.10 -17.44
CA TRP A 436 10.06 -24.44 -18.01
C TRP A 436 8.69 -24.95 -18.45
N ALA A 437 8.44 -24.89 -19.75
CA ALA A 437 7.26 -25.45 -20.39
C ALA A 437 7.68 -26.44 -21.47
N VAL A 438 7.07 -27.62 -21.47
CA VAL A 438 7.30 -28.69 -22.43
C VAL A 438 5.98 -29.10 -23.06
N TYR A 439 6.03 -29.52 -24.32
CA TYR A 439 4.87 -30.01 -25.06
C TYR A 439 5.17 -31.33 -25.76
N THR A 440 4.13 -32.08 -26.08
CA THR A 440 4.18 -33.31 -26.87
C THR A 440 3.07 -33.34 -27.92
N THR A 441 3.32 -34.06 -29.01
CA THR A 441 2.33 -34.37 -30.06
C THR A 441 2.26 -35.87 -30.36
N ASP A 442 2.87 -36.69 -29.49
CA ASP A 442 2.98 -38.15 -29.61
C ASP A 442 2.65 -38.87 -28.29
N GLY A 443 1.87 -38.25 -27.41
CA GLY A 443 1.42 -38.84 -26.14
C GLY A 443 2.53 -38.90 -25.07
N GLY A 444 3.58 -38.11 -25.26
CA GLY A 444 4.73 -38.03 -24.35
C GLY A 444 5.83 -39.07 -24.63
N GLU A 445 5.82 -39.71 -25.81
CA GLU A 445 7.00 -40.44 -26.29
C GLU A 445 8.20 -39.48 -26.44
N ASN A 446 7.93 -38.24 -26.87
CA ASN A 446 8.88 -37.14 -26.90
C ASN A 446 8.26 -35.85 -26.34
N TRP A 447 8.93 -35.29 -25.33
CA TRP A 447 8.63 -33.96 -24.77
C TRP A 447 9.65 -32.94 -25.26
N ILE A 448 9.16 -31.81 -25.79
CA ILE A 448 9.97 -30.75 -26.38
C ILE A 448 9.79 -29.47 -25.56
N LYS A 449 10.89 -28.89 -25.08
CA LYS A 449 10.85 -27.60 -24.39
C LYS A 449 10.49 -26.47 -25.37
N ARG A 450 9.60 -25.58 -24.93
CA ARG A 450 9.28 -24.32 -25.63
C ARG A 450 9.78 -23.14 -24.81
N ASP A 451 10.41 -22.18 -25.49
CA ASP A 451 10.84 -20.92 -24.89
C ASP A 451 9.77 -19.84 -25.07
N PHE A 452 9.69 -18.91 -24.12
CA PHE A 452 8.70 -17.83 -24.05
C PHE A 452 9.40 -16.46 -24.08
N PRO A 453 8.71 -15.39 -24.50
CA PRO A 453 9.27 -14.03 -24.52
C PRO A 453 9.80 -13.54 -23.16
N ALA A 454 9.18 -13.98 -22.07
CA ALA A 454 9.68 -13.88 -20.71
C ALA A 454 9.79 -15.28 -20.08
N SER A 455 10.51 -15.42 -18.97
CA SER A 455 10.69 -16.72 -18.30
C SER A 455 10.18 -16.74 -16.84
N PRO A 456 8.92 -16.34 -16.58
CA PRO A 456 8.37 -16.49 -15.24
C PRO A 456 8.09 -17.96 -14.91
N SER A 457 8.01 -18.29 -13.63
CA SER A 457 7.50 -19.60 -13.22
C SER A 457 6.03 -19.72 -13.59
N PHE A 458 5.69 -20.74 -14.39
CA PHE A 458 4.32 -21.02 -14.82
C PHE A 458 3.62 -21.95 -13.83
N ARG A 459 2.34 -21.68 -13.56
CA ARG A 459 1.56 -22.42 -12.56
C ARG A 459 0.36 -23.17 -13.11
N SER A 460 -0.24 -22.67 -14.17
CA SER A 460 -1.46 -23.22 -14.73
C SER A 460 -1.41 -23.12 -16.25
N VAL A 461 -1.93 -24.14 -16.93
CA VAL A 461 -2.06 -24.23 -18.38
C VAL A 461 -3.46 -24.77 -18.69
N ASN A 462 -4.12 -24.21 -19.70
CA ASN A 462 -5.41 -24.69 -20.14
C ASN A 462 -5.59 -24.46 -21.65
N PHE A 463 -5.92 -25.52 -22.38
CA PHE A 463 -6.28 -25.52 -23.78
C PHE A 463 -7.75 -25.90 -23.93
N VAL A 464 -8.47 -25.15 -24.77
CA VAL A 464 -9.88 -25.45 -25.11
C VAL A 464 -10.01 -26.29 -26.38
N ASP A 465 -8.96 -26.27 -27.21
CA ASP A 465 -8.76 -27.13 -28.37
C ASP A 465 -7.25 -27.18 -28.69
N ASN A 466 -6.83 -27.98 -29.68
CA ASN A 466 -5.40 -28.14 -29.99
C ASN A 466 -4.74 -26.83 -30.48
N LEU A 467 -5.49 -25.85 -30.96
CA LEU A 467 -4.94 -24.58 -31.44
C LEU A 467 -4.85 -23.53 -30.34
N HIS A 468 -5.86 -23.45 -29.46
CA HIS A 468 -6.06 -22.35 -28.53
C HIS A 468 -5.75 -22.75 -27.08
N GLY A 469 -4.75 -22.10 -26.49
CA GLY A 469 -4.37 -22.34 -25.10
C GLY A 469 -3.78 -21.13 -24.40
N TRP A 470 -3.89 -21.15 -23.08
CA TRP A 470 -3.40 -20.10 -22.18
C TRP A 470 -2.50 -20.68 -21.09
N ILE A 471 -1.46 -19.94 -20.72
CA ILE A 471 -0.55 -20.28 -19.62
C ILE A 471 -0.46 -19.07 -18.68
N GLY A 472 -0.63 -19.31 -17.37
CA GLY A 472 -0.52 -18.31 -16.32
C GLY A 472 0.80 -18.38 -15.55
N GLY A 473 1.42 -17.23 -15.30
CA GLY A 473 2.69 -17.06 -14.60
C GLY A 473 2.61 -16.38 -13.23
N PHE A 474 3.63 -16.63 -12.40
CA PHE A 474 3.74 -16.08 -11.04
C PHE A 474 4.05 -14.58 -10.94
N ASP A 475 4.43 -13.96 -12.05
CA ASP A 475 4.56 -12.51 -12.18
C ASP A 475 3.26 -11.83 -12.65
N GLY A 476 2.18 -12.62 -12.80
CA GLY A 476 0.91 -12.15 -13.33
C GLY A 476 0.78 -12.29 -14.84
N SER A 477 1.82 -12.72 -15.55
CA SER A 477 1.76 -12.89 -17.01
C SER A 477 0.72 -13.95 -17.42
N VAL A 478 0.07 -13.68 -18.55
CA VAL A 478 -0.76 -14.66 -19.26
C VAL A 478 -0.23 -14.76 -20.68
N PHE A 479 0.08 -15.97 -21.14
CA PHE A 479 0.49 -16.23 -22.52
C PHE A 479 -0.63 -16.94 -23.26
N PHE A 480 -0.91 -16.52 -24.48
CA PHE A 480 -1.91 -17.12 -25.36
C PHE A 480 -1.27 -17.64 -26.65
N THR A 481 -1.76 -18.78 -27.14
CA THR A 481 -1.44 -19.33 -28.46
C THR A 481 -2.71 -19.65 -29.23
N SER A 482 -2.63 -19.57 -30.57
CA SER A 482 -3.67 -20.01 -31.50
C SER A 482 -3.10 -20.92 -32.60
N ASP A 483 -1.92 -21.50 -32.37
CA ASP A 483 -1.15 -22.24 -33.39
C ASP A 483 -0.39 -23.46 -32.83
N LEU A 484 -1.01 -24.23 -31.94
CA LEU A 484 -0.43 -25.41 -31.27
C LEU A 484 0.77 -25.05 -30.36
N GLY A 485 0.86 -23.80 -29.91
CA GLY A 485 1.98 -23.29 -29.12
C GLY A 485 3.29 -23.17 -29.92
N GLU A 486 3.20 -23.02 -31.24
CA GLU A 486 4.33 -22.58 -32.07
C GLU A 486 4.75 -21.16 -31.70
N ASN A 487 3.78 -20.28 -31.49
CA ASN A 487 3.98 -18.89 -31.05
C ASN A 487 3.08 -18.57 -29.83
N TRP A 488 3.65 -17.80 -28.91
CA TRP A 488 2.98 -17.33 -27.70
C TRP A 488 3.00 -15.81 -27.63
N VAL A 489 1.83 -15.23 -27.38
CA VAL A 489 1.62 -13.79 -27.21
C VAL A 489 1.32 -13.51 -25.75
N GLU A 490 2.09 -12.62 -25.15
CA GLU A 490 1.84 -12.16 -23.78
C GLU A 490 0.64 -11.19 -23.74
N GLN A 491 -0.24 -11.40 -22.78
CA GLN A 491 -1.44 -10.62 -22.50
C GLN A 491 -1.32 -9.92 -21.14
N THR A 492 -1.86 -8.70 -21.04
CA THR A 492 -1.91 -7.96 -19.78
C THR A 492 -3.12 -8.39 -18.97
N SER A 493 -2.88 -9.14 -17.90
CA SER A 493 -3.92 -9.72 -17.05
C SER A 493 -4.48 -8.78 -15.97
N ASN A 494 -3.83 -7.62 -15.75
CA ASN A 494 -4.11 -6.69 -14.65
C ASN A 494 -4.04 -7.32 -13.24
N THR A 495 -3.25 -8.40 -13.09
CA THR A 495 -2.96 -9.04 -11.80
C THR A 495 -1.46 -9.32 -11.64
N ASN A 496 -1.01 -9.61 -10.41
CA ASN A 496 0.41 -9.71 -10.02
C ASN A 496 0.91 -11.17 -9.86
N ARG A 497 0.01 -12.15 -9.79
CA ARG A 497 0.34 -13.59 -9.79
C ARG A 497 -0.85 -14.37 -10.32
N ILE A 498 -0.63 -15.33 -11.22
CA ILE A 498 -1.64 -16.30 -11.66
C ILE A 498 -1.33 -17.65 -11.02
N CYS A 499 -2.28 -18.18 -10.26
CA CYS A 499 -2.23 -19.50 -9.65
C CYS A 499 -3.09 -20.52 -10.40
N GLY A 500 -4.25 -20.09 -10.93
CA GLY A 500 -5.14 -20.91 -11.74
C GLY A 500 -5.67 -20.12 -12.93
N ILE A 501 -5.81 -20.77 -14.08
CA ILE A 501 -6.45 -20.23 -15.27
C ILE A 501 -7.37 -21.28 -15.88
N TYR A 502 -8.56 -20.87 -16.29
CA TYR A 502 -9.55 -21.78 -16.86
C TYR A 502 -10.38 -21.07 -17.92
N PHE A 503 -10.41 -21.66 -19.12
CA PHE A 503 -11.21 -21.20 -20.25
C PHE A 503 -12.28 -22.25 -20.60
N THR A 504 -13.49 -21.79 -20.88
CA THR A 504 -14.59 -22.66 -21.35
C THR A 504 -14.68 -22.72 -22.86
N ASP A 505 -14.20 -21.67 -23.52
CA ASP A 505 -14.13 -21.52 -24.96
C ASP A 505 -13.01 -20.52 -25.32
N THR A 506 -12.89 -20.17 -26.59
CA THR A 506 -11.82 -19.30 -27.07
C THR A 506 -11.93 -17.84 -26.62
N LEU A 507 -13.01 -17.45 -25.95
CA LEU A 507 -13.34 -16.08 -25.57
C LEU A 507 -13.45 -15.90 -24.06
N THR A 508 -14.07 -16.84 -23.37
CA THR A 508 -14.44 -16.71 -21.95
C THR A 508 -13.46 -17.49 -21.09
N GLY A 509 -12.79 -16.76 -20.20
CA GLY A 509 -11.83 -17.34 -19.27
C GLY A 509 -11.75 -16.59 -17.96
N TRP A 510 -11.30 -17.31 -16.94
CA TRP A 510 -11.08 -16.81 -15.59
C TRP A 510 -9.64 -17.08 -15.19
N ALA A 511 -9.07 -16.18 -14.41
CA ALA A 511 -7.79 -16.40 -13.79
C ALA A 511 -7.80 -15.89 -12.35
N VAL A 512 -7.08 -16.59 -11.49
CA VAL A 512 -7.01 -16.31 -10.05
C VAL A 512 -5.59 -16.30 -9.56
N GLY A 513 -5.34 -15.58 -8.48
CA GLY A 513 -4.06 -15.64 -7.77
C GLY A 513 -4.08 -14.86 -6.48
N TYR A 514 -3.08 -14.02 -6.24
CA TYR A 514 -2.99 -13.28 -4.97
C TYR A 514 -4.14 -12.28 -4.85
N TYR A 515 -5.03 -12.55 -3.91
CA TYR A 515 -6.18 -11.73 -3.52
C TYR A 515 -7.15 -11.33 -4.65
N ARG A 516 -7.01 -11.85 -5.88
CA ARG A 516 -7.74 -11.35 -7.07
C ARG A 516 -8.31 -12.45 -7.93
N ILE A 517 -9.50 -12.17 -8.47
CA ILE A 517 -10.13 -12.90 -9.58
C ILE A 517 -10.27 -11.93 -10.75
N VAL A 518 -9.84 -12.35 -11.94
CA VAL A 518 -10.03 -11.63 -13.20
C VAL A 518 -10.76 -12.51 -14.21
N LYS A 519 -11.55 -11.87 -15.09
CA LYS A 519 -12.31 -12.52 -16.16
C LYS A 519 -12.05 -11.85 -17.48
N THR A 520 -12.02 -12.63 -18.55
CA THR A 520 -12.07 -12.16 -19.94
C THR A 520 -13.29 -12.73 -20.65
N THR A 521 -13.78 -11.99 -21.64
CA THR A 521 -14.84 -12.42 -22.57
C THR A 521 -14.44 -12.20 -24.04
N ASP A 522 -13.15 -11.91 -24.28
CA ASP A 522 -12.56 -11.64 -25.59
C ASP A 522 -11.24 -12.39 -25.81
N GLY A 523 -11.04 -13.52 -25.11
CA GLY A 523 -9.88 -14.39 -25.29
C GLY A 523 -8.61 -13.88 -24.62
N GLY A 524 -8.76 -12.94 -23.68
CA GLY A 524 -7.68 -12.33 -22.92
C GLY A 524 -7.09 -11.08 -23.57
N GLU A 525 -7.75 -10.51 -24.58
CA GLU A 525 -7.43 -9.16 -25.05
C GLU A 525 -7.66 -8.12 -23.94
N ASN A 526 -8.72 -8.30 -23.15
CA ASN A 526 -9.01 -7.52 -21.95
C ASN A 526 -9.36 -8.44 -20.77
N TRP A 527 -8.71 -8.19 -19.63
CA TRP A 527 -8.98 -8.83 -18.35
C TRP A 527 -9.59 -7.85 -17.37
N PHE A 528 -10.79 -8.16 -16.88
CA PHE A 528 -11.57 -7.35 -15.95
C PHE A 528 -11.54 -7.98 -14.56
N ARG A 529 -11.17 -7.20 -13.54
CA ARG A 529 -11.25 -7.61 -12.13
C ARG A 529 -12.70 -7.89 -11.74
N GLN A 530 -12.93 -9.05 -11.11
CA GLN A 530 -14.25 -9.51 -10.65
C GLN A 530 -14.32 -9.54 -9.12
N TRP A 531 -13.21 -9.85 -8.46
CA TRP A 531 -13.15 -9.90 -7.01
C TRP A 531 -11.76 -9.52 -6.52
N GLU A 532 -11.72 -8.87 -5.36
CA GLU A 532 -10.48 -8.60 -4.63
C GLU A 532 -10.74 -8.71 -3.12
N ASN A 533 -9.89 -9.42 -2.38
CA ASN A 533 -9.89 -9.29 -0.93
C ASN A 533 -9.10 -8.05 -0.55
N VAL A 534 -9.79 -6.96 -0.22
CA VAL A 534 -9.19 -5.73 0.29
C VAL A 534 -9.71 -5.39 1.68
N ILE A 535 -8.82 -4.86 2.52
CA ILE A 535 -9.19 -4.21 3.78
C ILE A 535 -9.25 -2.71 3.51
N HIS A 536 -10.34 -2.08 3.96
CA HIS A 536 -10.57 -0.65 3.81
C HIS A 536 -9.98 0.11 5.00
N HIS A 537 -9.14 1.10 4.74
CA HIS A 537 -8.51 1.92 5.76
C HIS A 537 -8.89 3.38 5.61
N LEU A 538 -8.77 4.15 6.70
CA LEU A 538 -9.22 5.53 6.78
C LEU A 538 -8.07 6.43 7.24
N ASN A 539 -7.69 7.42 6.44
CA ASN A 539 -6.99 8.58 6.97
C ASN A 539 -8.03 9.62 7.41
N VAL A 540 -7.80 10.33 8.53
CA VAL A 540 -8.67 11.41 8.99
C VAL A 540 -8.08 12.75 8.57
N VAL A 541 -8.79 13.51 7.74
CA VAL A 541 -8.33 14.78 7.20
C VAL A 541 -9.31 15.87 7.61
N ALA A 542 -8.84 16.83 8.42
CA ALA A 542 -9.55 18.08 8.68
C ALA A 542 -8.82 19.26 8.04
N GLU A 543 -9.54 20.31 7.67
CA GLU A 543 -8.98 21.46 6.95
C GLU A 543 -9.48 22.80 7.52
N ILE A 544 -8.57 23.78 7.60
CA ILE A 544 -8.90 25.20 7.62
C ILE A 544 -8.41 25.79 6.29
N GLN A 545 -9.36 26.20 5.45
CA GLN A 545 -9.05 26.75 4.13
C GLN A 545 -8.38 28.12 4.24
N GLY A 546 -7.32 28.33 3.46
CA GLY A 546 -6.61 29.60 3.38
C GLY A 546 -7.44 30.68 2.68
N TRP A 547 -7.38 31.90 3.21
CA TRP A 547 -8.10 33.06 2.71
C TRP A 547 -7.44 33.68 1.47
N ASP A 548 -6.15 34.00 1.58
CA ASP A 548 -5.40 34.65 0.49
C ASP A 548 -4.92 33.65 -0.56
N TYR A 549 -4.49 32.47 -0.11
CA TYR A 549 -3.89 31.43 -0.93
C TYR A 549 -4.49 30.05 -0.60
N PRO A 550 -5.76 29.79 -0.96
CA PRO A 550 -6.42 28.51 -0.69
C PRO A 550 -5.71 27.30 -1.32
N ASP A 551 -4.99 27.51 -2.43
CA ASP A 551 -4.24 26.46 -3.10
C ASP A 551 -2.84 26.21 -2.49
N ARG A 552 -2.43 26.93 -1.43
CA ARG A 552 -1.15 26.69 -0.74
C ARG A 552 -1.40 25.87 0.51
N GLU A 553 -0.92 24.64 0.51
CA GLU A 553 -1.24 23.68 1.58
C GLU A 553 -0.03 23.42 2.48
N PHE A 554 -0.26 23.51 3.78
CA PHE A 554 0.65 23.05 4.82
C PHE A 554 -0.03 21.99 5.66
N LEU A 555 0.66 20.88 5.89
CA LEU A 555 0.14 19.75 6.65
C LEU A 555 0.84 19.68 8.00
N ILE A 556 0.06 19.38 9.04
CA ILE A 556 0.56 18.83 10.30
C ILE A 556 0.00 17.41 10.44
N THR A 557 0.88 16.45 10.70
CA THR A 557 0.57 15.02 10.60
C THR A 557 1.12 14.22 11.77
N GLY A 558 0.46 13.09 12.03
CA GLY A 558 0.88 12.03 12.93
C GLY A 558 0.01 10.81 12.66
N HIS A 559 0.46 9.61 13.01
CA HIS A 559 -0.36 8.42 12.84
C HIS A 559 -1.19 8.15 14.08
N TYR A 560 -2.36 7.56 13.89
CA TYR A 560 -3.27 7.20 14.97
C TYR A 560 -3.44 5.69 15.11
N ASP A 561 -2.84 4.86 14.26
CA ASP A 561 -2.67 3.44 14.58
C ASP A 561 -1.55 3.23 15.60
N ALA A 562 -1.55 2.04 16.21
CA ALA A 562 -0.52 1.60 17.15
C ALA A 562 -0.44 0.07 17.16
N ILE A 563 0.73 -0.49 17.48
CA ILE A 563 0.91 -1.94 17.64
C ILE A 563 1.42 -2.32 19.05
N THR A 564 1.18 -3.57 19.44
CA THR A 564 1.92 -4.20 20.54
C THR A 564 2.43 -5.57 20.13
N TYR A 565 3.58 -5.98 20.66
CA TYR A 565 4.09 -7.34 20.42
C TYR A 565 3.31 -8.41 21.19
N GLU A 566 2.59 -8.04 22.25
CA GLU A 566 1.91 -9.00 23.11
C GLU A 566 0.51 -9.35 22.61
N ASP A 567 -0.33 -8.35 22.32
CA ASP A 567 -1.73 -8.54 21.95
C ASP A 567 -2.26 -7.32 21.18
N PRO A 568 -1.79 -7.11 19.94
CA PRO A 568 -2.11 -5.89 19.19
C PRO A 568 -3.61 -5.78 18.90
N VAL A 569 -4.28 -6.90 18.66
CA VAL A 569 -5.71 -6.94 18.30
C VAL A 569 -6.61 -6.51 19.46
N ASN A 570 -6.22 -6.74 20.71
CA ASN A 570 -7.11 -6.43 21.85
C ASN A 570 -6.59 -5.29 22.72
N TYR A 571 -5.28 -5.04 22.75
CA TYR A 571 -4.71 -4.01 23.61
C TYR A 571 -3.43 -3.39 23.05
N ALA A 572 -3.59 -2.22 22.45
CA ALA A 572 -2.52 -1.40 21.89
C ALA A 572 -2.77 0.08 22.19
N PRO A 573 -2.38 0.56 23.39
CA PRO A 573 -2.65 1.93 23.82
C PRO A 573 -1.87 2.96 22.99
N GLY A 574 -0.57 2.74 22.77
CA GLY A 574 0.29 3.57 21.92
C GLY A 574 0.31 5.05 22.32
N ALA A 575 0.26 5.36 23.62
CA ALA A 575 0.05 6.73 24.06
C ALA A 575 1.13 7.67 23.51
N ASP A 576 2.39 7.25 23.54
CA ASP A 576 3.46 8.02 22.92
C ASP A 576 3.55 7.72 21.42
N ASP A 577 3.35 6.47 21.02
CA ASP A 577 3.50 5.92 19.66
C ASP A 577 2.16 5.44 19.04
N ASN A 578 1.44 6.29 18.30
CA ASN A 578 1.68 7.73 18.19
C ASN A 578 0.45 8.57 18.57
N GLY A 579 -0.15 8.23 19.71
CA GLY A 579 -1.22 9.04 20.28
C GLY A 579 -0.77 10.49 20.53
N SER A 580 0.49 10.68 20.97
CA SER A 580 1.05 11.98 21.31
C SER A 580 1.09 12.94 20.12
N GLY A 581 1.56 12.46 18.96
CA GLY A 581 1.55 13.19 17.69
C GLY A 581 0.14 13.46 17.21
N ALA A 582 -0.75 12.45 17.18
CA ALA A 582 -2.15 12.63 16.78
C ALA A 582 -2.91 13.67 17.63
N VAL A 583 -2.64 13.75 18.94
CA VAL A 583 -3.24 14.76 19.82
C VAL A 583 -2.69 16.17 19.54
N SER A 584 -1.45 16.31 19.08
CA SER A 584 -0.90 17.61 18.68
C SER A 584 -1.67 18.24 17.50
N LEU A 585 -2.25 17.43 16.63
CA LEU A 585 -3.14 17.88 15.55
C LEU A 585 -4.44 18.46 16.11
N LEU A 586 -5.06 17.77 17.08
CA LEU A 586 -6.26 18.26 17.77
C LEU A 586 -6.00 19.59 18.49
N ALA A 587 -4.84 19.70 19.15
CA ALA A 587 -4.42 20.93 19.82
C ALA A 587 -4.29 22.08 18.81
N SER A 588 -3.60 21.84 17.69
CA SER A 588 -3.41 22.83 16.63
C SER A 588 -4.75 23.28 16.02
N ALA A 589 -5.63 22.34 15.67
CA ALA A 589 -6.95 22.63 15.12
C ALA A 589 -7.85 23.39 16.10
N SER A 590 -7.88 22.96 17.36
CA SER A 590 -8.76 23.58 18.38
C SER A 590 -8.43 25.04 18.66
N ILE A 591 -7.18 25.45 18.42
CA ILE A 591 -6.72 26.83 18.58
C ILE A 591 -6.85 27.61 17.27
N LEU A 592 -6.42 27.03 16.14
CA LEU A 592 -6.38 27.74 14.86
C LEU A 592 -7.75 27.98 14.23
N LYS A 593 -8.77 27.18 14.59
CA LYS A 593 -10.16 27.40 14.14
C LYS A 593 -10.70 28.81 14.45
N ASP A 594 -10.12 29.50 15.42
CA ASP A 594 -10.52 30.85 15.83
C ASP A 594 -9.79 31.96 15.04
N TYR A 595 -9.05 31.62 13.98
CA TYR A 595 -8.27 32.56 13.16
C TYR A 595 -8.55 32.36 11.68
N TYR A 596 -8.47 33.45 10.93
CA TYR A 596 -8.31 33.37 9.48
C TYR A 596 -6.84 33.06 9.18
N LEU A 597 -6.59 32.22 8.19
CA LEU A 597 -5.24 31.83 7.76
C LEU A 597 -5.01 32.30 6.33
N SER A 598 -3.83 32.84 6.01
CA SER A 598 -3.49 33.19 4.63
C SER A 598 -3.32 31.94 3.76
N ASN A 599 -2.77 30.85 4.32
CA ASN A 599 -2.55 29.57 3.62
C ASN A 599 -3.45 28.48 4.20
N THR A 600 -3.78 27.48 3.38
CA THR A 600 -4.56 26.31 3.83
C THR A 600 -3.74 25.45 4.76
N VAL A 601 -4.33 25.08 5.90
CA VAL A 601 -3.75 24.15 6.87
C VAL A 601 -4.61 22.89 6.95
N LYS A 602 -3.97 21.74 6.73
CA LYS A 602 -4.60 20.42 6.86
C LYS A 602 -4.04 19.67 8.07
N PHE A 603 -4.93 19.09 8.86
CA PHE A 603 -4.62 18.21 9.98
C PHE A 603 -4.89 16.78 9.52
N VAL A 604 -3.83 16.00 9.32
CA VAL A 604 -3.97 14.66 8.72
C VAL A 604 -3.46 13.59 9.68
N ALA A 605 -4.40 12.81 10.21
CA ALA A 605 -4.08 11.65 11.02
C ALA A 605 -4.05 10.39 10.13
N PHE A 606 -2.89 9.77 10.00
CA PHE A 606 -2.69 8.58 9.15
C PHE A 606 -2.94 7.27 9.91
N THR A 607 -3.27 6.22 9.17
CA THR A 607 -3.31 4.85 9.67
C THR A 607 -2.40 3.93 8.86
N GLY A 608 -1.97 2.82 9.44
CA GLY A 608 -1.08 1.85 8.80
C GLY A 608 0.37 2.29 8.74
N GLU A 609 0.80 3.24 9.58
CA GLU A 609 2.22 3.58 9.75
C GLU A 609 3.00 2.33 10.16
N GLU A 610 2.43 1.63 11.13
CA GLU A 610 3.00 0.47 11.82
C GLU A 610 3.14 -0.75 10.90
N GLN A 611 2.49 -0.71 9.74
CA GLN A 611 2.52 -1.75 8.71
C GLN A 611 3.33 -1.34 7.48
N GLY A 612 4.00 -0.18 7.52
CA GLY A 612 4.89 0.28 6.45
C GLY A 612 4.38 1.54 5.76
N LEU A 613 3.87 2.51 6.52
CA LEU A 613 3.47 3.84 6.04
C LEU A 613 2.30 3.84 5.06
N TRP A 614 1.35 2.90 5.20
CA TRP A 614 0.34 2.66 4.17
C TRP A 614 -0.55 3.88 3.90
N GLY A 615 -1.05 4.53 4.95
CA GLY A 615 -1.94 5.68 4.83
C GLY A 615 -1.26 6.90 4.22
N SER A 616 -0.06 7.25 4.68
CA SER A 616 0.69 8.39 4.14
C SER A 616 1.23 8.13 2.73
N ALA A 617 1.61 6.89 2.40
CA ALA A 617 2.07 6.52 1.06
C ALA A 617 0.97 6.69 0.02
N ASP A 618 -0.23 6.19 0.32
CA ASP A 618 -1.40 6.33 -0.57
C ASP A 618 -1.84 7.81 -0.67
N TYR A 619 -1.88 8.54 0.46
CA TYR A 619 -2.22 9.96 0.45
C TYR A 619 -1.25 10.79 -0.40
N ALA A 620 0.06 10.64 -0.19
CA ALA A 620 1.08 11.40 -0.91
C ALA A 620 1.08 11.09 -2.42
N GLU A 621 0.86 9.83 -2.80
CA GLU A 621 0.69 9.42 -4.20
C GLU A 621 -0.53 10.10 -4.84
N LYS A 622 -1.69 10.01 -4.19
CA LYS A 622 -2.91 10.66 -4.66
C LYS A 622 -2.74 12.16 -4.78
N ALA A 623 -2.15 12.81 -3.77
CA ALA A 623 -1.90 14.24 -3.76
C ALA A 623 -1.01 14.66 -4.94
N TYR A 624 0.07 13.91 -5.19
CA TYR A 624 0.92 14.13 -6.35
C TYR A 624 0.14 14.02 -7.67
N HIS A 625 -0.71 12.99 -7.82
CA HIS A 625 -1.48 12.80 -9.04
C HIS A 625 -2.61 13.81 -9.23
N ARG A 626 -3.26 14.27 -8.16
CA ARG A 626 -4.22 15.39 -8.18
C ARG A 626 -3.56 16.72 -8.53
N GLY A 627 -2.26 16.86 -8.20
CA GLY A 627 -1.52 18.09 -8.39
C GLY A 627 -1.65 19.06 -7.22
N ASP A 628 -1.91 18.54 -6.03
CA ASP A 628 -2.01 19.31 -4.79
C ASP A 628 -0.70 20.07 -4.55
N ASN A 629 -0.80 21.33 -4.13
CA ASN A 629 0.33 22.23 -3.96
C ASN A 629 0.75 22.26 -2.48
N ILE A 630 1.19 21.09 -2.00
CA ILE A 630 1.72 20.89 -0.65
C ILE A 630 3.12 21.52 -0.56
N LEU A 631 3.21 22.59 0.25
CA LEU A 631 4.42 23.38 0.43
C LEU A 631 5.28 22.90 1.61
N GLY A 632 4.70 22.17 2.56
CA GLY A 632 5.41 21.64 3.71
C GLY A 632 4.57 20.70 4.56
N VAL A 633 5.19 19.63 5.05
CA VAL A 633 4.58 18.64 5.95
C VAL A 633 5.38 18.57 7.26
N LEU A 634 4.73 18.90 8.36
CA LEU A 634 5.24 18.74 9.71
C LEU A 634 4.71 17.42 10.28
N ASN A 635 5.51 16.35 10.22
CA ASN A 635 5.16 15.07 10.84
C ASN A 635 5.71 15.00 12.26
N PHE A 636 4.86 14.62 13.21
CA PHE A 636 5.25 14.49 14.61
C PHE A 636 4.95 13.09 15.11
N ASP A 637 5.98 12.47 15.67
CA ASP A 637 5.99 11.06 16.03
C ASP A 637 6.69 10.89 17.36
N MET A 638 6.05 10.24 18.34
CA MET A 638 6.57 10.03 19.70
C MET A 638 7.17 11.32 20.30
N ILE A 639 6.29 12.22 20.72
CA ILE A 639 6.66 13.58 21.15
C ILE A 639 6.53 13.78 22.66
N ALA A 640 6.39 12.71 23.46
CA ALA A 640 6.08 12.83 24.88
C ALA A 640 7.11 12.22 25.84
N TYR A 641 8.14 11.49 25.37
CA TYR A 641 9.16 10.93 26.24
C TYR A 641 10.46 11.75 26.26
N ASP A 642 10.98 11.98 27.48
CA ASP A 642 12.33 12.51 27.74
C ASP A 642 12.80 11.90 29.06
N GLY A 643 13.42 10.72 28.95
CA GLY A 643 13.77 9.88 30.08
C GLY A 643 14.95 10.40 30.89
N ASN A 644 15.79 11.24 30.28
CA ASN A 644 16.98 11.80 30.90
C ASN A 644 16.80 13.28 31.34
N GLY A 645 15.76 13.96 30.85
CA GLY A 645 15.38 15.32 31.25
C GLY A 645 16.24 16.41 30.62
N ASP A 646 16.85 16.17 29.46
CA ASP A 646 17.70 17.15 28.76
C ASP A 646 16.98 17.89 27.63
N GLY A 647 15.68 17.60 27.43
CA GLY A 647 14.82 18.26 26.46
C GLY A 647 15.19 17.99 25.01
N LYS A 648 16.07 17.03 24.71
CA LYS A 648 16.50 16.76 23.34
C LYS A 648 15.39 16.16 22.49
N LEU A 649 15.43 16.50 21.21
CA LEU A 649 14.57 15.93 20.18
C LEU A 649 15.29 15.91 18.83
N GLY A 650 14.96 14.93 18.00
CA GLY A 650 15.42 14.82 16.62
C GLY A 650 14.51 15.56 15.65
N VAL A 651 15.10 16.39 14.77
CA VAL A 651 14.40 17.00 13.63
C VAL A 651 15.01 16.44 12.35
N HIS A 652 14.40 15.37 11.84
CA HIS A 652 14.84 14.65 10.64
C HIS A 652 14.34 15.34 9.38
N CYS A 653 15.25 15.89 8.59
CA CYS A 653 14.91 16.65 7.39
C CYS A 653 15.64 16.16 6.13
N GLY A 654 16.75 15.44 6.26
CA GLY A 654 17.52 15.03 5.08
C GLY A 654 18.24 16.22 4.43
N SER A 655 18.90 15.95 3.30
CA SER A 655 19.66 16.97 2.56
C SER A 655 18.86 17.93 1.64
N PRO A 656 17.61 17.66 1.18
CA PRO A 656 16.89 18.61 0.32
C PRO A 656 16.67 19.97 1.00
N SER A 657 16.89 21.07 0.28
CA SER A 657 16.83 22.43 0.84
C SER A 657 15.45 22.80 1.39
N GLY A 658 14.37 22.36 0.73
CA GLY A 658 13.00 22.56 1.20
C GLY A 658 12.74 21.97 2.58
N ASN A 659 13.14 20.72 2.78
CA ASN A 659 13.03 20.05 4.08
C ASN A 659 13.85 20.78 5.14
N GLN A 660 15.06 21.22 4.78
CA GLN A 660 15.93 21.96 5.69
C GLN A 660 15.37 23.33 6.06
N ALA A 661 14.68 24.01 5.15
CA ALA A 661 14.00 25.28 5.42
C ALA A 661 12.82 25.06 6.37
N LEU A 662 12.02 24.02 6.12
CA LEU A 662 10.91 23.63 7.01
C LEU A 662 11.41 23.26 8.42
N ALA A 663 12.52 22.52 8.52
CA ALA A 663 13.17 22.23 9.80
C ALA A 663 13.63 23.51 10.52
N ASN A 664 14.11 24.51 9.80
CA ASN A 664 14.51 25.78 10.41
C ASN A 664 13.30 26.53 10.98
N VAL A 665 12.13 26.48 10.33
CA VAL A 665 10.89 27.05 10.88
C VAL A 665 10.61 26.44 12.25
N PHE A 666 10.57 25.11 12.34
CA PHE A 666 10.30 24.41 13.60
C PHE A 666 11.36 24.67 14.68
N ILE A 667 12.64 24.66 14.32
CA ILE A 667 13.74 24.90 15.28
C ILE A 667 13.70 26.33 15.81
N SER A 668 13.39 27.31 14.95
CA SER A 668 13.32 28.71 15.35
C SER A 668 12.19 28.96 16.35
N THR A 669 11.04 28.29 16.23
CA THR A 669 9.93 28.48 17.18
C THR A 669 10.32 28.14 18.60
N ILE A 670 11.18 27.12 18.80
CA ILE A 670 11.66 26.74 20.12
C ILE A 670 12.38 27.90 20.79
N SER A 671 13.31 28.54 20.07
CA SER A 671 14.04 29.70 20.61
C SER A 671 13.19 30.97 20.70
N ASP A 672 12.30 31.20 19.74
CA ASP A 672 11.51 32.43 19.65
C ASP A 672 10.47 32.53 20.77
N TYR A 673 9.93 31.38 21.21
CA TYR A 673 8.91 31.31 22.27
C TYR A 673 9.43 30.76 23.60
N GLY A 674 10.76 30.56 23.73
CA GLY A 674 11.41 30.20 24.99
C GLY A 674 11.00 28.83 25.52
N LEU A 675 10.79 27.85 24.64
CA LEU A 675 10.39 26.49 24.99
C LEU A 675 11.60 25.69 25.50
N GLU A 676 11.42 24.83 26.50
CA GLU A 676 12.50 24.07 27.15
C GLU A 676 12.90 22.81 26.35
N LEU A 677 13.17 23.00 25.06
CA LEU A 677 13.55 21.94 24.12
C LEU A 677 14.94 22.21 23.51
N VAL A 678 15.66 21.14 23.19
CA VAL A 678 17.01 21.16 22.62
C VAL A 678 16.99 20.43 21.27
N PRO A 679 16.60 21.10 20.17
CA PRO A 679 16.44 20.47 18.88
C PRO A 679 17.77 20.08 18.23
N GLN A 680 17.82 18.86 17.70
CA GLN A 680 18.92 18.37 16.88
C GLN A 680 18.49 18.28 15.43
N LYS A 681 19.00 19.18 14.58
CA LYS A 681 18.77 19.11 13.13
C LYS A 681 19.56 17.95 12.52
N ILE A 682 18.85 16.96 11.99
CA ILE A 682 19.45 15.75 11.39
C ILE A 682 19.29 15.84 9.87
N VAL A 683 20.40 16.16 9.21
CA VAL A 683 20.52 16.27 7.74
C VAL A 683 21.01 14.97 7.13
N SER A 684 22.08 14.38 7.68
CA SER A 684 22.61 13.09 7.23
C SER A 684 22.24 11.98 8.21
N GLY A 685 21.88 10.81 7.68
CA GLY A 685 21.30 9.71 8.45
C GLY A 685 19.90 10.02 8.97
N ALA A 686 19.16 10.93 8.32
CA ALA A 686 17.80 11.22 8.70
C ALA A 686 16.91 10.00 8.45
N SER A 687 16.02 9.70 9.39
CA SER A 687 15.23 8.47 9.34
C SER A 687 14.13 8.58 8.29
N SER A 688 13.80 7.45 7.67
CA SER A 688 12.67 7.30 6.72
C SER A 688 11.58 6.39 7.28
N ALA A 689 11.45 6.37 8.62
CA ALA A 689 10.70 5.40 9.42
C ALA A 689 9.40 5.99 10.00
N SER A 690 8.80 6.97 9.32
CA SER A 690 7.53 7.60 9.71
C SER A 690 6.93 8.29 8.48
N ASP A 691 5.72 8.83 8.62
CA ASP A 691 4.86 9.27 7.51
C ASP A 691 5.48 10.33 6.58
N HIS A 692 6.40 11.16 7.08
CA HIS A 692 7.12 12.16 6.26
C HIS A 692 7.89 11.53 5.09
N ALA A 693 8.32 10.27 5.23
CA ALA A 693 9.08 9.57 4.19
C ALA A 693 8.25 9.36 2.92
N SER A 694 6.94 9.10 3.07
CA SER A 694 6.01 8.99 1.94
C SER A 694 5.95 10.27 1.12
N PHE A 695 6.04 11.43 1.77
CA PHE A 695 6.08 12.73 1.09
C PHE A 695 7.40 12.98 0.37
N TRP A 696 8.53 12.50 0.92
CA TRP A 696 9.82 12.56 0.23
C TRP A 696 9.80 11.77 -1.08
N ASP A 697 9.20 10.58 -1.11
CA ASP A 697 9.07 9.76 -2.32
C ASP A 697 8.38 10.50 -3.46
N TRP A 698 7.37 11.31 -3.12
CA TRP A 698 6.61 12.10 -4.09
C TRP A 698 7.12 13.53 -4.27
N GLY A 699 8.25 13.88 -3.65
CA GLY A 699 8.96 15.15 -3.85
C GLY A 699 8.34 16.34 -3.11
N PHE A 700 7.53 16.10 -2.09
CA PHE A 700 7.00 17.14 -1.21
C PHE A 700 7.97 17.45 -0.07
N PRO A 701 8.10 18.73 0.35
CA PRO A 701 8.93 19.09 1.48
C PRO A 701 8.33 18.56 2.79
N ALA A 702 9.10 17.80 3.55
CA ALA A 702 8.61 17.20 4.81
C ALA A 702 9.73 17.07 5.85
N ILE A 703 9.36 17.13 7.12
CA ILE A 703 10.23 16.82 8.26
C ILE A 703 9.52 15.86 9.21
N MET A 704 10.32 15.15 10.02
CA MET A 704 9.84 14.46 11.21
C MET A 704 10.47 15.05 12.46
N GLY A 705 9.63 15.47 13.40
CA GLY A 705 10.01 15.74 14.79
C GLY A 705 9.71 14.50 15.64
N ILE A 706 10.70 14.04 16.40
CA ILE A 706 10.61 12.88 17.28
C ILE A 706 11.50 13.07 18.51
N GLU A 707 11.20 12.40 19.60
CA GLU A 707 12.09 12.30 20.77
C GLU A 707 13.53 11.84 20.46
N ASP A 708 14.47 12.06 21.39
CA ASP A 708 15.87 11.68 21.20
C ASP A 708 16.04 10.14 21.20
N PHE A 709 16.63 9.61 20.12
CA PHE A 709 16.99 8.20 20.04
C PHE A 709 18.05 7.78 21.08
N GLY A 710 18.69 8.73 21.77
CA GLY A 710 19.58 8.49 22.91
C GLY A 710 18.88 7.94 24.15
N ASP A 711 17.60 8.24 24.33
CA ASP A 711 16.78 7.82 25.47
C ASP A 711 15.32 7.61 25.05
N PHE A 712 15.13 6.87 23.97
CA PHE A 712 13.85 6.48 23.41
C PHE A 712 12.93 5.77 24.42
N ASN A 713 11.62 5.93 24.26
CA ASN A 713 10.60 5.35 25.13
C ASN A 713 10.79 3.82 25.27
N PRO A 714 11.05 3.30 26.49
CA PRO A 714 11.33 1.87 26.71
C PRO A 714 10.08 0.99 26.55
N TYR A 715 8.90 1.58 26.41
CA TYR A 715 7.63 0.88 26.23
C TYR A 715 7.14 0.86 24.78
N TYR A 716 7.92 1.37 23.83
CA TYR A 716 7.66 1.32 22.39
C TYR A 716 7.11 -0.05 21.93
N HIS A 717 5.99 -0.03 21.19
CA HIS A 717 5.27 -1.23 20.71
C HIS A 717 4.92 -2.25 21.81
N SER A 718 4.63 -1.78 23.02
CA SER A 718 4.20 -2.64 24.13
C SER A 718 2.93 -2.13 24.78
N SER A 719 2.23 -3.03 25.46
CA SER A 719 1.09 -2.68 26.33
C SER A 719 1.41 -1.64 27.43
N GLY A 720 2.70 -1.36 27.67
CA GLY A 720 3.18 -0.33 28.58
C GLY A 720 3.25 1.08 27.99
N ASP A 721 3.09 1.26 26.68
CA ASP A 721 3.16 2.59 26.07
C ASP A 721 1.92 3.42 26.42
N ARG A 722 2.05 4.21 27.48
CA ARG A 722 0.95 4.78 28.26
C ARG A 722 1.36 6.14 28.81
N VAL A 723 0.38 6.95 29.16
CA VAL A 723 0.55 8.33 29.64
C VAL A 723 1.42 8.40 30.89
N PHE A 724 1.51 7.34 31.70
CA PHE A 724 2.40 7.31 32.86
C PHE A 724 3.89 7.45 32.49
N ALA A 725 4.27 7.11 31.27
CA ALA A 725 5.66 7.19 30.78
C ALA A 725 6.02 8.62 30.34
N PHE A 726 5.05 9.51 30.16
CA PHE A 726 5.29 10.85 29.61
C PHE A 726 6.15 11.71 30.51
N ASN A 727 7.06 12.47 29.88
CA ASN A 727 7.58 13.70 30.45
C ASN A 727 6.62 14.84 30.06
N VAL A 728 5.65 15.14 30.94
CA VAL A 728 4.55 16.07 30.61
C VAL A 728 5.03 17.48 30.22
N PRO A 729 5.98 18.13 30.93
CA PRO A 729 6.53 19.41 30.49
C PRO A 729 7.12 19.36 29.07
N TYR A 730 7.91 18.33 28.77
CA TYR A 730 8.47 18.11 27.44
C TYR A 730 7.38 17.97 26.37
N TYR A 731 6.37 17.13 26.63
CA TYR A 731 5.23 16.92 25.73
C TYR A 731 4.46 18.21 25.42
N VAL A 732 4.20 19.02 26.46
CA VAL A 732 3.52 20.31 26.33
C VAL A 732 4.35 21.28 25.48
N ASP A 733 5.64 21.39 25.74
CA ASP A 733 6.51 22.31 24.99
C ASP A 733 6.74 21.82 23.56
N PHE A 734 6.79 20.52 23.30
CA PHE A 734 6.83 19.97 21.94
C PHE A 734 5.53 20.33 21.20
N THR A 735 4.37 20.11 21.83
CA THR A 735 3.07 20.48 21.24
C THR A 735 2.98 21.97 20.97
N LYS A 736 3.51 22.83 21.86
CA LYS A 736 3.62 24.28 21.61
C LYS A 736 4.51 24.60 20.40
N ALA A 737 5.64 23.92 20.23
CA ALA A 737 6.49 24.10 19.07
C ALA A 737 5.77 23.68 17.77
N ALA A 738 5.02 22.56 17.81
CA ALA A 738 4.19 22.11 16.70
C ALA A 738 3.11 23.14 16.32
N VAL A 739 2.34 23.61 17.31
CA VAL A 739 1.30 24.65 17.15
C VAL A 739 1.90 25.94 16.61
N ALA A 740 3.02 26.42 17.18
CA ALA A 740 3.71 27.62 16.70
C ALA A 740 4.15 27.49 15.25
N SER A 741 4.73 26.34 14.89
CA SER A 741 5.27 26.09 13.56
C SER A 741 4.18 26.07 12.50
N ILE A 742 3.10 25.31 12.72
CA ILE A 742 1.99 25.27 11.78
C ILE A 742 1.25 26.62 11.71
N SER A 743 1.22 27.39 12.81
CA SER A 743 0.70 28.75 12.82
C SER A 743 1.54 29.69 11.95
N ILE A 744 2.88 29.65 12.05
CA ILE A 744 3.74 30.47 11.17
C ILE A 744 3.50 30.15 9.68
N LEU A 745 3.28 28.87 9.36
CA LEU A 745 2.99 28.42 8.00
C LEU A 745 1.58 28.81 7.52
N GLY A 746 0.59 28.73 8.42
CA GLY A 746 -0.78 29.18 8.17
C GLY A 746 -0.91 30.70 8.03
N ASP A 747 0.01 31.47 8.64
CA ASP A 747 0.04 32.93 8.65
C ASP A 747 -1.30 33.53 9.15
N PRO A 748 -1.62 33.36 10.45
CA PRO A 748 -2.90 33.72 11.01
C PRO A 748 -3.07 35.23 11.16
N PHE A 749 -4.28 35.70 10.93
CA PHE A 749 -4.69 37.07 11.19
C PHE A 749 -6.09 37.12 11.83
N ARG A 750 -6.42 38.29 12.40
CA ARG A 750 -7.71 38.55 13.02
C ARG A 750 -8.37 39.76 12.40
N ILE A 751 -9.66 39.62 12.08
CA ILE A 751 -10.48 40.75 11.72
C ILE A 751 -10.67 41.65 12.95
N GLY A 752 -10.47 42.96 12.76
CA GLY A 752 -10.43 43.95 13.82
C GLY A 752 -9.04 44.22 14.41
N ASP A 753 -7.99 43.52 13.96
CA ASP A 753 -6.57 43.83 14.24
C ASP A 753 -5.86 44.36 12.98
N PRO A 754 -6.26 45.54 12.47
CA PRO A 754 -5.67 46.20 11.31
C PRO A 754 -4.22 46.63 11.51
N ASN A 755 -3.78 46.78 12.77
CA ASN A 755 -2.43 47.23 13.08
C ASN A 755 -1.43 46.07 13.20
N GLY A 756 -1.92 44.84 13.42
CA GLY A 756 -1.16 43.60 13.44
C GLY A 756 -0.36 43.37 14.74
N ASP A 757 -0.78 43.97 15.85
CA ASP A 757 -0.11 43.81 17.16
C ASP A 757 -0.61 42.62 17.99
N GLY A 758 -1.63 41.92 17.49
CA GLY A 758 -2.24 40.75 18.09
C GLY A 758 -3.38 41.04 19.06
N TYR A 759 -3.66 42.31 19.31
CA TYR A 759 -4.77 42.75 20.13
C TYR A 759 -5.75 43.51 19.27
N VAL A 760 -7.02 43.19 19.42
CA VAL A 760 -8.07 44.07 18.94
C VAL A 760 -8.30 45.02 20.13
N ASP A 761 -8.02 46.31 19.98
CA ASP A 761 -8.18 47.34 21.00
C ASP A 761 -8.35 48.78 20.45
N LEU A 762 -8.17 49.80 21.30
CA LEU A 762 -8.33 51.20 20.90
C LEU A 762 -7.25 51.66 19.90
N SER A 763 -6.08 51.02 19.90
CA SER A 763 -5.00 51.32 18.96
C SER A 763 -5.37 50.95 17.52
N ASP A 764 -6.19 49.91 17.31
CA ASP A 764 -6.75 49.54 16.00
C ASP A 764 -7.74 50.56 15.46
N VAL A 765 -8.62 51.05 16.33
CA VAL A 765 -9.54 52.14 16.00
C VAL A 765 -8.75 53.37 15.54
N ILE A 766 -7.64 53.67 16.23
CA ILE A 766 -6.75 54.79 15.89
C ILE A 766 -6.03 54.50 14.56
N PHE A 767 -5.60 53.26 14.34
CA PHE A 767 -4.91 52.83 13.13
C PHE A 767 -5.80 52.99 11.89
N LEU A 768 -7.01 52.40 11.88
CA LEU A 768 -7.98 52.54 10.78
C LEU A 768 -8.38 54.00 10.58
N ALA A 769 -8.62 54.75 11.66
CA ALA A 769 -8.91 56.17 11.55
C ALA A 769 -7.75 56.95 10.91
N ASN A 770 -6.49 56.62 11.23
CA ASN A 770 -5.33 57.26 10.62
C ASN A 770 -5.16 56.87 9.14
N TYR A 771 -5.46 55.62 8.77
CA TYR A 771 -5.48 55.17 7.37
C TYR A 771 -6.42 56.05 6.54
N PHE A 772 -7.71 56.13 6.92
CA PHE A 772 -8.70 56.88 6.16
C PHE A 772 -8.59 58.40 6.26
N LEU A 773 -8.27 58.92 7.45
CA LEU A 773 -8.35 60.37 7.71
C LEU A 773 -7.01 61.09 7.59
N LYS A 774 -5.89 60.37 7.63
CA LYS A 774 -4.54 60.95 7.68
C LYS A 774 -3.55 60.36 6.69
N GLY A 775 -3.98 59.42 5.83
CA GLY A 775 -3.09 58.76 4.86
C GLY A 775 -2.06 57.86 5.52
N GLY A 776 -2.44 57.20 6.62
CA GLY A 776 -1.63 56.16 7.26
C GLY A 776 -1.44 54.92 6.36
N PRO A 777 -0.67 53.92 6.81
CA PRO A 777 -0.57 52.64 6.11
C PRO A 777 -1.92 51.92 6.07
N ALA A 778 -2.15 51.11 5.03
CA ALA A 778 -3.33 50.25 4.93
C ALA A 778 -3.21 49.06 5.89
N PRO A 779 -4.34 48.48 6.36
CA PRO A 779 -4.34 47.19 7.05
C PRO A 779 -3.67 46.11 6.20
N GLN A 780 -2.99 45.15 6.83
CA GLN A 780 -2.34 44.02 6.18
C GLN A 780 -2.59 42.74 7.01
N PRO A 781 -3.33 41.74 6.49
CA PRO A 781 -4.13 41.77 5.25
C PRO A 781 -5.17 42.89 5.23
N PHE A 782 -5.57 43.38 4.05
CA PHE A 782 -6.51 44.52 3.97
C PHE A 782 -7.84 44.25 4.69
N ILE A 783 -8.30 42.99 4.63
CA ILE A 783 -9.56 42.53 5.23
C ILE A 783 -9.56 42.60 6.76
N THR A 784 -8.41 42.72 7.44
CA THR A 784 -8.42 42.89 8.91
C THR A 784 -9.08 44.20 9.34
N GLY A 785 -9.27 45.14 8.42
CA GLY A 785 -10.03 46.36 8.63
C GLY A 785 -11.54 46.25 8.43
N ASP A 786 -12.04 45.19 7.77
CA ASP A 786 -13.47 44.97 7.48
C ASP A 786 -14.12 44.29 8.70
N VAL A 787 -14.50 45.09 9.69
CA VAL A 787 -14.92 44.58 11.00
C VAL A 787 -16.41 44.26 11.06
N ASP A 788 -17.20 44.73 10.10
CA ASP A 788 -18.63 44.44 10.00
C ASP A 788 -19.00 43.44 8.88
N CYS A 789 -17.99 42.94 8.17
CA CYS A 789 -18.04 41.84 7.22
C CYS A 789 -18.91 42.15 5.99
N ASP A 790 -18.94 43.41 5.55
CA ASP A 790 -19.70 43.84 4.38
C ASP A 790 -18.87 43.83 3.08
N GLU A 791 -17.63 43.34 3.15
CA GLU A 791 -16.62 43.27 2.08
C GLU A 791 -15.98 44.63 1.72
N ASP A 792 -16.33 45.72 2.41
CA ASP A 792 -15.84 47.07 2.17
C ASP A 792 -15.13 47.66 3.40
N VAL A 793 -13.79 47.73 3.39
CA VAL A 793 -13.05 48.46 4.45
C VAL A 793 -13.23 49.97 4.26
N ASP A 794 -14.00 50.62 5.14
CA ASP A 794 -14.33 52.05 5.08
C ASP A 794 -14.45 52.77 6.45
N LEU A 795 -15.10 53.95 6.47
CA LEU A 795 -15.29 54.73 7.70
C LEU A 795 -16.34 54.12 8.65
N GLY A 796 -17.22 53.28 8.14
CA GLY A 796 -18.16 52.43 8.87
C GLY A 796 -17.44 51.49 9.83
N ASP A 797 -16.36 50.84 9.37
CA ASP A 797 -15.52 49.97 10.20
C ASP A 797 -14.89 50.68 11.39
N VAL A 798 -14.39 51.90 11.16
CA VAL A 798 -13.83 52.72 12.23
C VAL A 798 -14.88 52.96 13.33
N ILE A 799 -16.12 53.24 12.92
CA ILE A 799 -17.24 53.48 13.83
C ILE A 799 -17.67 52.18 14.52
N TYR A 800 -17.72 51.08 13.78
CA TYR A 800 -18.10 49.77 14.27
C TYR A 800 -17.11 49.29 15.34
N LEU A 801 -15.81 49.27 15.02
CA LEU A 801 -14.75 48.89 15.96
C LEU A 801 -14.71 49.79 17.18
N ALA A 802 -14.88 51.11 17.01
CA ALA A 802 -15.00 52.04 18.13
C ALA A 802 -16.22 51.76 19.02
N ASN A 803 -17.36 51.36 18.44
CA ASN A 803 -18.55 51.01 19.22
C ASN A 803 -18.37 49.68 19.96
N PHE A 804 -17.73 48.69 19.35
CA PHE A 804 -17.36 47.45 20.03
C PHE A 804 -16.52 47.75 21.28
N TYR A 805 -15.38 48.41 21.12
CA TYR A 805 -14.45 48.68 22.22
C TYR A 805 -14.97 49.65 23.28
N LEU A 806 -15.57 50.76 22.87
CA LEU A 806 -15.89 51.86 23.79
C LEU A 806 -17.31 51.77 24.35
N LYS A 807 -18.20 51.01 23.69
CA LYS A 807 -19.64 50.97 24.03
C LYS A 807 -20.20 49.56 24.19
N GLY A 808 -19.39 48.52 24.06
CA GLY A 808 -19.85 47.13 24.15
C GLY A 808 -20.78 46.75 23.00
N GLY A 809 -20.50 47.25 21.80
CA GLY A 809 -21.14 46.80 20.56
C GLY A 809 -20.86 45.32 20.25
N PRO A 810 -21.37 44.79 19.13
CA PRO A 810 -21.05 43.43 18.70
C PRO A 810 -19.54 43.30 18.36
N PRO A 811 -18.94 42.12 18.52
CA PRO A 811 -17.54 41.90 18.12
C PRO A 811 -17.35 41.98 16.59
N PRO A 812 -16.10 42.15 16.12
CA PRO A 812 -15.75 41.97 14.71
C PRO A 812 -16.09 40.56 14.21
N CYS A 813 -16.08 40.37 12.89
CA CYS A 813 -16.25 39.07 12.24
C CYS A 813 -15.46 37.96 12.97
N SER A 814 -16.11 36.81 13.15
CA SER A 814 -15.41 35.57 13.51
C SER A 814 -15.21 34.72 12.25
N PRO A 815 -14.10 34.00 12.12
CA PRO A 815 -13.96 32.92 11.14
C PRO A 815 -15.01 31.82 11.33
#